data_AF-A0A2A6MJK4-F1
#
_entry.id   AF-A0A2A6MJK4-F1
#
_cell.length_a   1.000
_cell.length_b   1.000
_cell.length_c   1.000
_cell.angle_alpha   90.00
_cell.angle_beta   90.00
_cell.angle_gamma   90.00
#
_symmetry.space_group_name_H-M   'P 1'
#
loop_
_entity.id
_entity.type
_entity.pdbx_description
1 polymer ?
#
loop_
_entity_poly.entity_id
_entity_poly.type
_entity_poly.pdbx_seq_one_letter_code
_entity_poly.pdbx_strand_id
1 'polypeptide(L)'
;MNKGLLFDQHEGISRRDLLVMAGTAAATLASYRPSARAALGEGVFAIEEVKQGEDVFGYIGRIKGGFDQTAYQQVIGAANAFKEGDEAIEVGAEDETTRRNARALLANTKINDLHQRPLFEDDLHKLIWQTTDRAQYEKVKDWTMGQLKEFLLAEPEENIKGIMNGLTSDTIGFVPKLMSNEELVSLSQKIFNVMPGTRMGAKGYMGARIQPNSPTDHPDDIVWQVFDAFSYATGDIVIGTNPVDSTVASVVAVQRALKDIVDTFGLGEVIPWCVLAHIDVQAEVSDSFPGTVSTMFQSLAGTDDCNKIFDITNEKILKYARAKEGERYGLYFETGQGSEFTNGAANGVDMMVLESRKYGFSRAVGLELAKVQPSGAWLHVNDVAGFIGPEVFKSREQLVRCCLEDMVMGKLHGLTIGLDICTTLHMTVSLEDLDWCQDQIMPANPAYLIALPTKNDPMLSYLTTSFQDHVRIRERFGFKVNDAMWDFYKRIGIVGEDNSYTANYGDPLWVYYQYRLAKGDGRSKDAIYVEGGRKMREVEARGVDLATGHGEKIWDLNPTLAAKVKALYDDAKQSLWAELTPEFIAAVPDVVPVRTLSKDRNDYIAHPNTGETLGPEAVAEIERIRDAWGDGMPKGQIVISDGLNAKAIMDEGHLAPYLEEMRRLLAEAGVTMGDKNIMVTSGRVRAGYRIGEVLFENADPNSFRGILHIIGERPGTMHHAYSVYITVAKGKQWSEKKIDHDMTKLVSNVADTALAPKEAARETLTIIREIVGKDVNGSRRYG
;
A
#
# COMPACT_ATOMS: atom_id res chain seq x y z
N MET A 1 -49.33 0.43 17.16
CA MET A 1 -49.60 -0.48 16.02
C MET A 1 -49.28 0.26 14.72
N ASN A 2 -48.22 -0.21 14.05
CA ASN A 2 -47.79 0.00 12.65
C ASN A 2 -48.21 1.25 11.86
N LYS A 3 -47.21 2.10 11.61
CA LYS A 3 -46.88 2.77 10.32
C LYS A 3 -45.34 2.94 10.36
N GLY A 4 -44.51 2.35 9.51
CA GLY A 4 -44.55 2.33 8.05
C GLY A 4 -43.64 3.44 7.52
N LEU A 5 -42.33 3.33 7.73
CA LEU A 5 -41.29 4.22 7.18
C LEU A 5 -40.50 3.43 6.14
N LEU A 6 -40.61 3.88 4.89
CA LEU A 6 -39.85 3.42 3.73
C LEU A 6 -38.38 3.84 3.93
N PHE A 7 -37.48 2.87 4.01
CA PHE A 7 -36.05 3.08 3.84
C PHE A 7 -35.72 2.96 2.34
N ASP A 8 -35.17 4.02 1.76
CA ASP A 8 -34.45 3.95 0.49
C ASP A 8 -33.26 3.00 0.66
N GLN A 9 -33.27 1.91 -0.10
CA GLN A 9 -32.14 1.00 -0.20
C GLN A 9 -31.10 1.63 -1.12
N HIS A 10 -30.11 2.31 -0.53
CA HIS A 10 -28.85 2.57 -1.22
C HIS A 10 -28.11 1.23 -1.38
N GLU A 11 -28.04 0.74 -2.61
CA GLU A 11 -27.24 -0.42 -3.01
C GLU A 11 -25.75 -0.11 -2.79
N GLY A 12 -25.17 -0.71 -1.75
CA GLY A 12 -23.74 -0.68 -1.47
C GLY A 12 -22.99 -1.71 -2.30
N ILE A 13 -21.85 -1.31 -2.86
CA ILE A 13 -20.90 -2.15 -3.60
C ILE A 13 -20.36 -3.24 -2.66
N SER A 14 -20.26 -4.48 -3.13
CA SER A 14 -19.82 -5.61 -2.29
C SER A 14 -18.31 -5.87 -2.40
N ARG A 15 -17.58 -5.58 -1.31
CA ARG A 15 -16.35 -6.18 -0.73
C ARG A 15 -15.28 -6.92 -1.56
N ARG A 16 -15.63 -7.66 -2.60
CA ARG A 16 -14.66 -8.28 -3.50
C ARG A 16 -14.03 -7.26 -4.47
N ASP A 17 -14.62 -6.07 -4.62
CA ASP A 17 -14.07 -4.94 -5.39
C ASP A 17 -12.94 -4.21 -4.63
N LEU A 18 -12.80 -4.45 -3.32
CA LEU A 18 -11.90 -3.73 -2.40
C LEU A 18 -10.59 -4.46 -2.10
N LEU A 19 -10.55 -5.79 -2.21
CA LEU A 19 -9.32 -6.59 -2.18
C LEU A 19 -8.33 -6.20 -3.30
N VAL A 20 -8.87 -5.55 -4.33
CA VAL A 20 -8.17 -4.93 -5.45
C VAL A 20 -7.47 -3.63 -5.05
N MET A 21 -7.38 -3.23 -3.77
CA MET A 21 -6.67 -1.98 -3.38
C MET A 21 -5.63 -2.08 -2.25
N ALA A 22 -5.73 -3.06 -1.35
CA ALA A 22 -4.73 -3.22 -0.28
C ALA A 22 -3.57 -4.16 -0.69
N GLY A 23 -3.88 -5.37 -1.18
CA GLY A 23 -2.86 -6.29 -1.75
C GLY A 23 -2.34 -5.81 -3.12
N THR A 24 -3.06 -4.88 -3.71
CA THR A 24 -2.73 -4.25 -4.97
C THR A 24 -2.13 -2.87 -4.79
N ALA A 25 -1.87 -2.25 -3.63
CA ALA A 25 -0.99 -1.06 -3.67
C ALA A 25 0.38 -1.38 -4.35
N ALA A 26 0.73 -2.67 -4.44
CA ALA A 26 1.78 -3.27 -5.26
C ALA A 26 1.38 -3.73 -6.69
N ALA A 27 0.10 -3.95 -7.00
CA ALA A 27 -0.42 -4.41 -8.31
C ALA A 27 -1.46 -3.47 -8.96
N THR A 28 -1.78 -2.31 -8.36
CA THR A 28 -2.62 -1.21 -8.82
C THR A 28 -1.74 -0.18 -9.51
N LEU A 29 -1.08 -0.63 -10.58
CA LEU A 29 -0.73 0.18 -11.75
C LEU A 29 -1.99 0.54 -12.57
N ALA A 30 -3.12 0.72 -11.89
CA ALA A 30 -4.44 0.58 -12.47
C ALA A 30 -5.24 1.89 -12.53
N SER A 31 -4.81 2.87 -13.34
CA SER A 31 -5.75 3.64 -14.18
C SER A 31 -5.11 4.39 -15.36
N TYR A 32 -4.06 3.85 -16.01
CA TYR A 32 -3.67 4.45 -17.28
C TYR A 32 -4.69 4.14 -18.38
N ARG A 33 -5.65 5.05 -18.62
CA ARG A 33 -6.32 5.16 -19.91
C ARG A 33 -5.40 5.98 -20.82
N PRO A 34 -4.77 5.39 -21.84
CA PRO A 34 -4.29 6.21 -22.93
C PRO A 34 -5.53 6.66 -23.69
N SER A 35 -5.99 7.89 -23.42
CA SER A 35 -6.29 8.74 -24.56
C SER A 35 -4.96 9.01 -25.27
N ALA A 36 -4.44 7.99 -25.95
CA ALA A 36 -3.37 8.10 -26.91
C ALA A 36 -3.90 8.96 -28.05
N ARG A 37 -3.80 10.28 -27.88
CA ARG A 37 -3.13 11.04 -28.93
C ARG A 37 -1.70 10.57 -28.92
N ALA A 38 -1.41 9.57 -29.75
CA ALA A 38 -0.07 9.36 -30.27
C ALA A 38 0.32 10.65 -31.01
N ALA A 39 0.85 11.61 -30.27
CA ALA A 39 1.78 12.60 -30.80
C ALA A 39 3.17 12.06 -30.45
N LEU A 40 3.67 11.17 -31.30
CA LEU A 40 5.11 11.01 -31.44
C LEU A 40 5.65 12.38 -31.87
N GLY A 41 6.19 13.13 -30.91
CA GLY A 41 6.91 14.39 -31.14
C GLY A 41 6.47 15.55 -30.24
N GLU A 42 7.11 15.70 -29.08
CA GLU A 42 7.95 16.83 -28.65
C GLU A 42 8.54 16.48 -27.26
N GLY A 43 9.81 16.82 -27.02
CA GLY A 43 10.66 16.22 -25.98
C GLY A 43 10.33 16.58 -24.52
N VAL A 44 11.14 15.99 -23.62
CA VAL A 44 11.10 16.23 -22.16
C VAL A 44 11.11 17.73 -21.87
N PHE A 45 10.33 18.16 -20.88
CA PHE A 45 10.20 19.58 -20.54
C PHE A 45 11.54 20.16 -20.06
N ALA A 46 12.03 21.16 -20.78
CA ALA A 46 13.33 21.80 -20.53
C ALA A 46 13.14 23.28 -20.15
N ILE A 47 13.89 23.74 -19.14
CA ILE A 47 13.98 25.17 -18.80
C ILE A 47 15.43 25.60 -18.99
N GLU A 48 15.75 26.15 -20.17
CA GLU A 48 17.12 26.56 -20.51
C GLU A 48 17.56 27.84 -19.77
N GLU A 49 16.74 28.90 -19.80
CA GLU A 49 17.08 30.23 -19.28
C GLU A 49 15.97 30.81 -18.39
N VAL A 50 16.37 31.30 -17.22
CA VAL A 50 15.55 32.04 -16.26
C VAL A 50 16.07 33.46 -16.13
N LYS A 51 15.19 34.46 -16.27
CA LYS A 51 15.56 35.86 -16.09
C LYS A 51 15.69 36.20 -14.61
N GLN A 52 16.49 37.21 -14.29
CA GLN A 52 16.69 37.65 -12.91
C GLN A 52 15.36 38.06 -12.26
N GLY A 53 15.01 37.40 -11.14
CA GLY A 53 13.77 37.65 -10.40
C GLY A 53 12.50 37.15 -11.10
N GLU A 54 12.62 36.40 -12.19
CA GLU A 54 11.48 35.78 -12.87
C GLU A 54 10.86 34.71 -11.97
N ASP A 55 9.54 34.72 -11.90
CA ASP A 55 8.72 33.73 -11.20
C ASP A 55 8.10 32.73 -12.20
N VAL A 56 7.43 31.70 -11.69
CA VAL A 56 6.82 30.64 -12.51
C VAL A 56 5.88 31.22 -13.57
N PHE A 57 5.04 32.20 -13.22
CA PHE A 57 4.03 32.73 -14.13
C PHE A 57 4.62 33.70 -15.16
N GLY A 58 5.65 34.46 -14.78
CA GLY A 58 6.43 35.29 -15.69
C GLY A 58 7.15 34.45 -16.74
N TYR A 59 7.76 33.34 -16.33
CA TYR A 59 8.39 32.38 -17.23
C TYR A 59 7.37 31.79 -18.21
N ILE A 60 6.26 31.23 -17.71
CA ILE A 60 5.20 30.63 -18.54
C ILE A 60 4.62 31.66 -19.51
N GLY A 61 4.31 32.87 -19.03
CA GLY A 61 3.82 33.96 -19.86
C GLY A 61 4.78 34.32 -20.99
N ARG A 62 6.09 34.28 -20.73
CA ARG A 62 7.14 34.52 -21.72
C ARG A 62 7.23 33.41 -22.77
N ILE A 63 7.16 32.14 -22.37
CA ILE A 63 7.37 31.01 -23.30
C ILE A 63 6.10 30.56 -24.02
N LYS A 64 4.92 30.73 -23.42
CA LYS A 64 3.61 30.32 -23.99
C LYS A 64 2.76 31.51 -24.47
N GLY A 65 3.14 32.75 -24.17
CA GLY A 65 2.38 33.95 -24.51
C GLY A 65 1.16 34.21 -23.61
N GLY A 66 1.03 33.47 -22.51
CA GLY A 66 -0.09 33.52 -21.57
C GLY A 66 0.03 32.42 -20.51
N PHE A 67 -0.97 32.31 -19.63
CA PHE A 67 -1.03 31.20 -18.69
C PHE A 67 -1.34 29.89 -19.43
N ASP A 68 -0.62 28.83 -19.08
CA ASP A 68 -0.80 27.48 -19.62
C ASP A 68 -0.68 26.48 -18.45
N GLN A 69 -1.74 25.67 -18.25
CA GLN A 69 -1.84 24.78 -17.09
C GLN A 69 -0.78 23.67 -17.15
N THR A 70 -0.57 23.08 -18.34
CA THR A 70 0.40 21.99 -18.52
C THR A 70 1.83 22.49 -18.29
N ALA A 71 2.20 23.65 -18.82
CA ALA A 71 3.50 24.25 -18.54
C ALA A 71 3.67 24.57 -17.05
N TYR A 72 2.62 25.02 -16.36
CA TYR A 72 2.67 25.25 -14.92
C TYR A 72 2.96 23.96 -14.15
N GLN A 73 2.20 22.91 -14.44
CA GLN A 73 2.41 21.58 -13.89
C GLN A 73 3.83 21.06 -14.13
N GLN A 74 4.34 21.20 -15.36
CA GLN A 74 5.70 20.80 -15.72
C GLN A 74 6.78 21.61 -15.00
N VAL A 75 6.63 22.94 -14.84
CA VAL A 75 7.58 23.76 -14.05
C VAL A 75 7.60 23.30 -12.59
N ILE A 76 6.45 23.03 -11.98
CA ILE A 76 6.40 22.60 -10.58
C ILE A 76 6.94 21.17 -10.40
N GLY A 77 6.59 20.25 -11.30
CA GLY A 77 7.12 18.88 -11.29
C GLY A 77 8.64 18.86 -11.49
N ALA A 78 9.15 19.69 -12.41
CA ALA A 78 10.57 19.80 -12.68
C ALA A 78 11.38 20.28 -11.46
N ALA A 79 10.76 20.95 -10.48
CA ALA A 79 11.44 21.38 -9.26
C ALA A 79 11.70 20.23 -8.25
N ASN A 80 11.06 19.07 -8.40
CA ASN A 80 11.28 17.90 -7.53
C ASN A 80 12.74 17.42 -7.57
N ALA A 81 13.16 16.59 -6.61
CA ALA A 81 14.28 15.69 -6.86
C ALA A 81 13.87 14.59 -7.86
N PHE A 82 14.82 13.98 -8.57
CA PHE A 82 14.49 12.99 -9.60
C PHE A 82 13.78 11.76 -9.01
N LYS A 83 12.62 11.41 -9.57
CA LYS A 83 11.83 10.21 -9.25
C LYS A 83 11.28 9.64 -10.56
N GLU A 84 11.24 8.32 -10.65
CA GLU A 84 10.84 7.59 -11.86
C GLU A 84 9.35 7.88 -12.17
N GLY A 85 8.50 7.94 -11.14
CA GLY A 85 7.07 8.21 -11.31
C GLY A 85 6.76 9.62 -11.86
N ASP A 86 7.58 10.62 -11.54
CA ASP A 86 7.40 11.99 -12.08
C ASP A 86 7.85 12.07 -13.55
N GLU A 87 8.89 11.33 -13.93
CA GLU A 87 9.31 11.19 -15.33
C GLU A 87 8.24 10.46 -16.16
N ALA A 88 7.66 9.40 -15.61
CA ALA A 88 6.64 8.58 -16.27
C ALA A 88 5.34 9.35 -16.61
N ILE A 89 5.06 10.45 -15.89
CA ILE A 89 3.92 11.35 -16.17
C ILE A 89 4.34 12.65 -16.86
N GLU A 90 5.58 12.72 -17.37
CA GLU A 90 6.11 13.83 -18.17
C GLU A 90 6.18 15.19 -17.43
N VAL A 91 6.27 15.16 -16.09
CA VAL A 91 6.46 16.36 -15.26
C VAL A 91 7.85 16.46 -14.65
N GLY A 92 8.64 15.38 -14.70
CA GLY A 92 10.04 15.37 -14.28
C GLY A 92 10.93 16.30 -15.11
N ALA A 93 11.94 16.89 -14.49
CA ALA A 93 12.95 17.69 -15.19
C ALA A 93 13.82 16.80 -16.10
N GLU A 94 14.08 17.27 -17.32
CA GLU A 94 15.00 16.63 -18.26
C GLU A 94 16.41 16.46 -17.67
N ASP A 95 16.90 17.51 -17.00
CA ASP A 95 18.25 17.54 -16.46
C ASP A 95 18.34 18.41 -15.19
N GLU A 96 19.52 18.43 -14.57
CA GLU A 96 19.75 19.22 -13.36
C GLU A 96 19.71 20.74 -13.62
N THR A 97 19.98 21.19 -14.84
CA THR A 97 19.85 22.60 -15.22
C THR A 97 18.39 23.04 -15.16
N THR A 98 17.50 22.26 -15.78
CA THR A 98 16.06 22.44 -15.75
C THR A 98 15.52 22.41 -14.32
N ARG A 99 15.96 21.43 -13.52
CA ARG A 99 15.57 21.32 -12.10
C ARG A 99 15.96 22.54 -11.28
N ARG A 100 17.21 23.00 -11.40
CA ARG A 100 17.71 24.19 -10.73
C ARG A 100 16.93 25.44 -11.16
N ASN A 101 16.64 25.56 -12.45
CA ASN A 101 15.90 26.68 -13.00
C ASN A 101 14.43 26.68 -12.54
N ALA A 102 13.76 25.53 -12.53
CA ALA A 102 12.43 25.36 -11.95
C ALA A 102 12.37 25.78 -10.47
N ARG A 103 13.37 25.36 -9.68
CA ARG A 103 13.49 25.76 -8.27
C ARG A 103 13.70 27.27 -8.10
N ALA A 104 14.48 27.90 -8.98
CA ALA A 104 14.68 29.35 -8.95
C ALA A 104 13.38 30.11 -9.24
N LEU A 105 12.62 29.68 -10.27
CA LEU A 105 11.30 30.23 -10.58
C LEU A 105 10.34 30.06 -9.40
N LEU A 106 10.26 28.84 -8.84
CA LEU A 106 9.39 28.53 -7.71
C LEU A 106 9.73 29.38 -6.48
N ALA A 107 11.02 29.51 -6.15
CA ALA A 107 11.49 30.31 -5.01
C ALA A 107 11.12 31.80 -5.12
N ASN A 108 11.04 32.36 -6.33
CA ASN A 108 10.63 33.75 -6.58
C ASN A 108 9.11 33.94 -6.60
N THR A 109 8.33 32.87 -6.68
CA THR A 109 6.87 32.95 -6.84
C THR A 109 6.19 33.20 -5.49
N LYS A 110 5.21 34.11 -5.46
CA LYS A 110 4.42 34.39 -4.25
C LYS A 110 3.42 33.29 -3.95
N ILE A 111 3.20 33.04 -2.66
CA ILE A 111 2.20 32.06 -2.17
C ILE A 111 0.80 32.43 -2.69
N ASN A 112 0.42 33.71 -2.70
CA ASN A 112 -0.86 34.14 -3.22
C ASN A 112 -1.04 33.86 -4.72
N ASP A 113 0.01 34.01 -5.52
CA ASP A 113 -0.10 33.80 -6.97
C ASP A 113 -0.27 32.32 -7.32
N LEU A 114 0.37 31.44 -6.54
CA LEU A 114 0.19 29.99 -6.59
C LEU A 114 -1.19 29.59 -6.09
N HIS A 115 -1.64 30.16 -4.97
CA HIS A 115 -2.96 29.90 -4.41
C HIS A 115 -4.10 30.26 -5.37
N GLN A 116 -3.96 31.34 -6.14
CA GLN A 116 -4.97 31.75 -7.13
C GLN A 116 -5.03 30.85 -8.38
N ARG A 117 -4.03 29.97 -8.56
CA ARG A 117 -3.89 29.08 -9.72
C ARG A 117 -3.49 27.68 -9.22
N PRO A 118 -4.43 26.90 -8.68
CA PRO A 118 -4.13 25.56 -8.20
C PRO A 118 -3.65 24.65 -9.34
N LEU A 119 -2.81 23.67 -9.02
CA LEU A 119 -2.31 22.70 -10.02
C LEU A 119 -3.41 21.79 -10.54
N PHE A 120 -4.40 21.50 -9.69
CA PHE A 120 -5.58 20.73 -10.02
C PHE A 120 -6.70 21.03 -9.00
N GLU A 121 -7.88 21.37 -9.50
CA GLU A 121 -9.05 21.68 -8.68
C GLU A 121 -10.09 20.55 -8.76
N ASP A 122 -10.34 19.93 -7.61
CA ASP A 122 -11.37 18.93 -7.35
C ASP A 122 -12.05 19.19 -5.99
N ASP A 123 -12.95 18.33 -5.54
CA ASP A 123 -13.65 18.49 -4.27
C ASP A 123 -12.71 18.27 -3.07
N LEU A 124 -11.69 17.42 -3.19
CA LEU A 124 -10.66 17.27 -2.16
C LEU A 124 -9.88 18.58 -1.98
N HIS A 125 -9.45 19.21 -3.07
CA HIS A 125 -8.81 20.52 -3.03
C HIS A 125 -9.70 21.56 -2.32
N LYS A 126 -11.00 21.60 -2.64
CA LYS A 126 -11.96 22.52 -2.02
C LYS A 126 -12.08 22.26 -0.51
N LEU A 127 -12.15 21.00 -0.07
CA LEU A 127 -12.17 20.64 1.35
C LEU A 127 -10.91 21.14 2.08
N ILE A 128 -9.72 20.92 1.49
CA ILE A 128 -8.44 21.36 2.06
C ILE A 128 -8.43 22.89 2.21
N TRP A 129 -8.92 23.62 1.21
CA TRP A 129 -9.04 25.08 1.27
C TRP A 129 -10.01 25.55 2.34
N GLN A 130 -11.20 24.93 2.43
CA GLN A 130 -12.21 25.25 3.44
C GLN A 130 -11.69 25.06 4.86
N THR A 131 -10.73 24.15 5.04
CA THR A 131 -10.12 23.80 6.33
C THR A 131 -8.74 24.45 6.54
N THR A 132 -8.28 25.30 5.63
CA THR A 132 -7.06 26.10 5.80
C THR A 132 -7.39 27.35 6.61
N ASP A 133 -6.63 27.63 7.67
CA ASP A 133 -6.83 28.79 8.54
C ASP A 133 -6.56 30.08 7.77
N ARG A 134 -7.63 30.81 7.45
CA ARG A 134 -7.54 32.04 6.68
C ARG A 134 -6.72 33.12 7.39
N ALA A 135 -6.84 33.24 8.71
CA ALA A 135 -6.11 34.26 9.46
C ALA A 135 -4.61 34.00 9.47
N GLN A 136 -4.19 32.74 9.51
CA GLN A 136 -2.78 32.36 9.36
C GLN A 136 -2.30 32.51 7.92
N TYR A 137 -3.12 32.15 6.92
CA TYR A 137 -2.80 32.34 5.51
C TYR A 137 -2.51 33.81 5.18
N GLU A 138 -3.30 34.75 5.70
CA GLU A 138 -3.10 36.19 5.47
C GLU A 138 -1.72 36.69 5.95
N LYS A 139 -1.08 36.03 6.92
CA LYS A 139 0.26 36.39 7.40
C LYS A 139 1.36 36.09 6.39
N VAL A 140 1.15 35.10 5.53
CA VAL A 140 2.18 34.52 4.65
C VAL A 140 1.88 34.68 3.16
N LYS A 141 0.64 35.01 2.77
CA LYS A 141 0.22 35.05 1.35
C LYS A 141 1.11 35.90 0.43
N ASP A 142 1.69 36.98 0.96
CA ASP A 142 2.52 37.93 0.21
C ASP A 142 4.01 37.52 0.16
N TRP A 143 4.39 36.47 0.89
CA TRP A 143 5.73 35.90 0.86
C TRP A 143 5.96 35.12 -0.42
N THR A 144 7.22 35.08 -0.86
CA THR A 144 7.67 34.11 -1.85
C THR A 144 7.90 32.74 -1.23
N MET A 145 7.91 31.68 -2.04
CA MET A 145 8.29 30.34 -1.56
C MET A 145 9.70 30.31 -0.97
N GLY A 146 10.62 31.14 -1.48
CA GLY A 146 11.95 31.32 -0.91
C GLY A 146 11.92 31.91 0.49
N GLN A 147 11.11 32.95 0.71
CA GLN A 147 10.93 33.54 2.05
C GLN A 147 10.27 32.56 3.02
N LEU A 148 9.31 31.74 2.56
CA LEU A 148 8.74 30.68 3.37
C LEU A 148 9.80 29.64 3.77
N LYS A 149 10.64 29.19 2.82
CA LYS A 149 11.77 28.29 3.12
C LYS A 149 12.69 28.89 4.19
N GLU A 150 13.11 30.14 4.02
CA GLU A 150 14.00 30.84 4.97
C GLU A 150 13.37 30.91 6.37
N PHE A 151 12.10 31.30 6.45
CA PHE A 151 11.34 31.34 7.70
C PHE A 151 11.29 29.97 8.36
N LEU A 152 10.90 28.92 7.61
CA LEU A 152 10.82 27.56 8.13
C LEU A 152 12.16 27.04 8.64
N LEU A 153 13.29 27.47 8.06
CA LEU A 153 14.63 27.04 8.52
C LEU A 153 15.15 27.87 9.70
N ALA A 154 14.84 29.17 9.77
CA ALA A 154 15.35 30.07 10.80
C ALA A 154 14.54 30.04 12.10
N GLU A 155 13.21 29.95 12.01
CA GLU A 155 12.32 30.23 13.14
C GLU A 155 12.12 29.02 14.07
N PRO A 156 11.81 29.26 15.36
CA PRO A 156 11.48 28.21 16.32
C PRO A 156 10.10 27.58 16.05
N GLU A 157 9.86 26.42 16.65
CA GLU A 157 8.63 25.63 16.47
C GLU A 157 7.34 26.44 16.72
N GLU A 158 7.32 27.30 17.73
CA GLU A 158 6.17 28.14 18.07
C GLU A 158 5.74 29.05 16.91
N ASN A 159 6.72 29.71 16.26
CA ASN A 159 6.46 30.62 15.15
C ASN A 159 6.03 29.84 13.89
N ILE A 160 6.62 28.68 13.65
CA ILE A 160 6.22 27.78 12.57
C ILE A 160 4.76 27.32 12.77
N LYS A 161 4.41 26.84 13.97
CA LYS A 161 3.04 26.44 14.31
C LYS A 161 2.03 27.60 14.18
N GLY A 162 2.49 28.85 14.34
CA GLY A 162 1.67 30.06 14.17
C GLY A 162 1.26 30.39 12.72
N ILE A 163 1.83 29.71 11.72
CA ILE A 163 1.45 29.83 10.29
C ILE A 163 1.00 28.50 9.67
N MET A 164 1.34 27.38 10.30
CA MET A 164 1.23 26.03 9.73
C MET A 164 -0.18 25.68 9.22
N ASN A 165 -1.22 26.06 9.97
CA ASN A 165 -2.60 25.78 9.55
C ASN A 165 -3.09 26.71 8.43
N GLY A 166 -2.39 27.81 8.18
CA GLY A 166 -2.63 28.72 7.07
C GLY A 166 -1.95 28.32 5.76
N LEU A 167 -1.09 27.30 5.78
CA LEU A 167 -0.47 26.77 4.57
C LEU A 167 -1.43 25.77 3.91
N THR A 168 -1.59 25.91 2.60
CA THR A 168 -2.32 24.93 1.77
C THR A 168 -1.44 23.72 1.48
N SER A 169 -2.05 22.60 1.11
CA SER A 169 -1.28 21.40 0.72
C SER A 169 -0.37 21.66 -0.48
N ASP A 170 -0.80 22.44 -1.47
CA ASP A 170 0.06 22.86 -2.58
C ASP A 170 1.29 23.62 -2.07
N THR A 171 1.10 24.62 -1.20
CA THR A 171 2.22 25.35 -0.57
C THR A 171 3.18 24.43 0.20
N ILE A 172 2.63 23.49 0.99
CA ILE A 172 3.43 22.49 1.73
C ILE A 172 4.12 21.51 0.77
N GLY A 173 3.52 21.18 -0.37
CA GLY A 173 4.12 20.33 -1.40
C GLY A 173 5.22 21.02 -2.18
N PHE A 174 5.20 22.35 -2.28
CA PHE A 174 6.19 23.14 -3.00
C PHE A 174 7.46 23.38 -2.19
N VAL A 175 7.34 23.65 -0.89
CA VAL A 175 8.48 24.12 -0.09
C VAL A 175 9.64 23.11 0.03
N PRO A 176 9.42 21.79 0.20
CA PRO A 176 10.52 20.85 0.38
C PRO A 176 11.25 20.56 -0.95
N LYS A 177 10.65 20.89 -2.10
CA LYS A 177 11.33 20.91 -3.43
C LYS A 177 12.54 21.85 -3.44
N LEU A 178 12.51 22.89 -2.60
CA LEU A 178 13.57 23.89 -2.49
C LEU A 178 14.63 23.53 -1.43
N MET A 179 14.50 22.40 -0.74
CA MET A 179 15.35 22.03 0.39
C MET A 179 16.30 20.87 0.05
N SER A 180 17.53 20.90 0.58
CA SER A 180 18.41 19.74 0.64
C SER A 180 17.93 18.72 1.69
N ASN A 181 18.49 17.51 1.70
CA ASN A 181 18.13 16.51 2.71
C ASN A 181 18.49 16.99 4.13
N GLU A 182 19.61 17.67 4.30
CA GLU A 182 20.02 18.25 5.58
C GLU A 182 19.05 19.34 6.05
N GLU A 183 18.54 20.17 5.14
CA GLU A 183 17.52 21.17 5.44
C GLU A 183 16.19 20.51 5.84
N LEU A 184 15.77 19.43 5.15
CA LEU A 184 14.58 18.65 5.51
C LEU A 184 14.71 18.03 6.91
N VAL A 185 15.86 17.41 7.21
CA VAL A 185 16.16 16.84 8.53
C VAL A 185 16.11 17.95 9.61
N SER A 186 16.78 19.08 9.36
CA SER A 186 16.81 20.22 10.27
C SER A 186 15.41 20.76 10.57
N LEU A 187 14.56 20.92 9.55
CA LEU A 187 13.18 21.35 9.73
C LEU A 187 12.37 20.32 10.53
N SER A 188 12.48 19.04 10.21
CA SER A 188 11.75 17.98 10.92
C SER A 188 12.13 17.87 12.39
N GLN A 189 13.39 18.17 12.74
CA GLN A 189 13.89 18.21 14.13
C GLN A 189 13.35 19.40 14.95
N LYS A 190 12.57 20.30 14.33
CA LYS A 190 11.89 21.41 14.99
C LYS A 190 10.41 21.17 15.22
N ILE A 191 9.72 20.41 14.37
CA ILE A 191 8.26 20.28 14.40
C ILE A 191 7.86 18.91 14.96
N PHE A 192 7.10 18.90 16.05
CA PHE A 192 6.59 17.67 16.66
C PHE A 192 5.09 17.78 16.95
N ASN A 193 4.35 16.78 16.49
CA ASN A 193 2.90 16.68 16.66
C ASN A 193 2.60 15.46 17.51
N VAL A 194 2.35 15.71 18.79
CA VAL A 194 2.18 14.66 19.80
C VAL A 194 0.76 14.18 19.78
N MET A 195 0.58 12.87 19.74
CA MET A 195 -0.73 12.26 19.78
C MET A 195 -1.37 12.44 21.18
N PRO A 196 -2.63 12.91 21.29
CA PRO A 196 -3.18 13.34 22.57
C PRO A 196 -3.18 12.29 23.68
N GLY A 197 -2.70 12.67 24.87
CA GLY A 197 -2.64 11.78 26.03
C GLY A 197 -1.47 10.79 26.04
N THR A 198 -0.50 10.93 25.11
CA THR A 198 0.68 10.05 25.00
C THR A 198 1.97 10.83 24.75
N ARG A 199 3.10 10.13 24.59
CA ARG A 199 4.37 10.70 24.11
C ARG A 199 4.65 10.41 22.64
N MET A 200 3.75 9.73 21.94
CA MET A 200 3.94 9.34 20.55
C MET A 200 3.96 10.56 19.64
N GLY A 201 4.97 10.65 18.77
CA GLY A 201 5.23 11.84 17.95
C GLY A 201 5.96 12.99 18.67
N ALA A 202 6.30 12.84 19.95
CA ALA A 202 7.14 13.81 20.66
C ALA A 202 8.63 13.66 20.29
N LYS A 203 9.40 14.75 20.43
CA LYS A 203 10.85 14.72 20.23
C LYS A 203 11.52 13.66 21.10
N GLY A 204 12.34 12.81 20.49
CA GLY A 204 13.04 11.71 21.14
C GLY A 204 12.19 10.45 21.35
N TYR A 205 10.95 10.42 20.87
CA TYR A 205 10.10 9.21 20.85
C TYR A 205 9.94 8.73 19.42
N MET A 206 10.09 7.42 19.22
CA MET A 206 9.92 6.75 17.93
C MET A 206 9.30 5.39 18.22
N GLY A 207 8.02 5.26 17.89
CA GLY A 207 7.22 4.09 18.16
C GLY A 207 7.28 3.04 17.05
N ALA A 208 6.50 1.98 17.22
CA ALA A 208 6.33 0.93 16.24
C ALA A 208 4.86 0.56 16.05
N ARG A 209 4.45 0.40 14.79
CA ARG A 209 3.26 -0.37 14.44
C ARG A 209 3.67 -1.83 14.29
N ILE A 210 3.10 -2.72 15.09
CA ILE A 210 3.28 -4.17 14.88
C ILE A 210 2.42 -4.55 13.67
N GLN A 211 3.00 -5.22 12.68
CA GLN A 211 2.30 -5.72 11.50
C GLN A 211 2.29 -7.27 11.48
N PRO A 212 1.40 -7.92 12.27
CA PRO A 212 1.35 -9.37 12.34
C PRO A 212 0.52 -9.93 11.16
N ASN A 213 1.03 -9.82 9.94
CA ASN A 213 0.36 -10.33 8.74
C ASN A 213 0.49 -11.86 8.66
N SER A 214 -0.57 -12.55 8.24
CA SER A 214 -0.55 -14.00 7.98
C SER A 214 -0.87 -14.26 6.51
N PRO A 215 -0.18 -15.18 5.82
CA PRO A 215 -0.53 -15.59 4.46
C PRO A 215 -1.96 -16.15 4.31
N THR A 216 -2.60 -16.52 5.43
CA THR A 216 -3.91 -17.19 5.47
C THR A 216 -4.89 -16.57 6.48
N ASP A 217 -4.56 -15.41 7.07
CA ASP A 217 -5.29 -14.78 8.18
C ASP A 217 -5.49 -15.68 9.42
N HIS A 218 -4.67 -16.71 9.60
CA HIS A 218 -4.86 -17.65 10.70
C HIS A 218 -4.62 -16.94 12.05
N PRO A 219 -5.58 -16.94 12.99
CA PRO A 219 -5.46 -16.17 14.23
C PRO A 219 -4.23 -16.49 15.08
N ASP A 220 -3.79 -17.76 15.14
CA ASP A 220 -2.56 -18.11 15.87
C ASP A 220 -1.31 -17.46 15.22
N ASP A 221 -1.22 -17.36 13.89
CA ASP A 221 -0.06 -16.74 13.23
C ASP A 221 0.08 -15.27 13.61
N ILE A 222 -1.06 -14.59 13.66
CA ILE A 222 -1.17 -13.18 14.01
C ILE A 222 -0.80 -12.99 15.49
N VAL A 223 -1.39 -13.80 16.38
CA VAL A 223 -1.16 -13.72 17.83
C VAL A 223 0.31 -13.98 18.19
N TRP A 224 0.94 -14.98 17.57
CA TRP A 224 2.34 -15.31 17.87
C TRP A 224 3.32 -14.23 17.40
N GLN A 225 3.04 -13.55 16.30
CA GLN A 225 3.83 -12.38 15.89
C GLN A 225 3.71 -11.20 16.87
N VAL A 226 2.56 -11.04 17.55
CA VAL A 226 2.41 -10.04 18.61
C VAL A 226 3.22 -10.43 19.85
N PHE A 227 3.21 -11.70 20.25
CA PHE A 227 4.06 -12.19 21.35
C PHE A 227 5.54 -12.02 21.04
N ASP A 228 5.91 -12.26 19.78
CA ASP A 228 7.25 -12.04 19.27
C ASP A 228 7.65 -10.56 19.40
N ALA A 229 6.85 -9.64 18.86
CA ALA A 229 7.08 -8.20 18.97
C ALA A 229 7.27 -7.72 20.42
N PHE A 230 6.40 -8.17 21.33
CA PHE A 230 6.48 -7.82 22.75
C PHE A 230 7.74 -8.37 23.41
N SER A 231 8.27 -9.52 22.97
CA SER A 231 9.51 -10.08 23.49
C SER A 231 10.73 -9.22 23.16
N TYR A 232 10.66 -8.43 22.09
CA TYR A 232 11.68 -7.44 21.67
C TYR A 232 11.37 -6.02 22.17
N ALA A 233 10.39 -5.84 23.06
CA ALA A 233 9.89 -4.55 23.53
C ALA A 233 9.52 -3.59 22.38
N THR A 234 8.88 -4.12 21.33
CA THR A 234 8.51 -3.38 20.13
C THR A 234 6.99 -3.37 19.94
N GLY A 235 6.45 -2.18 19.65
CA GLY A 235 5.03 -1.93 19.41
C GLY A 235 4.41 -1.07 20.49
N ASP A 236 3.85 0.08 20.12
CA ASP A 236 3.22 1.05 21.03
C ASP A 236 2.16 1.93 20.36
N ILE A 237 2.18 2.05 19.02
CA ILE A 237 1.24 2.89 18.26
C ILE A 237 -0.07 2.17 17.96
N VAL A 238 0.04 1.00 17.33
CA VAL A 238 -1.10 0.15 16.96
C VAL A 238 -0.62 -1.28 16.67
N ILE A 239 -1.43 -2.27 17.03
CA ILE A 239 -1.27 -3.66 16.57
C ILE A 239 -2.16 -3.82 15.32
N GLY A 240 -1.56 -3.72 14.13
CA GLY A 240 -2.29 -3.53 12.87
C GLY A 240 -1.98 -4.60 11.84
N THR A 241 -2.92 -5.49 11.56
CA THR A 241 -2.76 -6.59 10.57
C THR A 241 -3.51 -6.27 9.27
N ASN A 242 -2.87 -6.55 8.15
CA ASN A 242 -3.49 -6.47 6.83
C ASN A 242 -4.14 -7.82 6.53
N PRO A 243 -5.47 -7.89 6.35
CA PRO A 243 -6.15 -9.15 6.08
C PRO A 243 -5.97 -9.59 4.62
N VAL A 244 -5.75 -10.88 4.41
CA VAL A 244 -5.88 -11.56 3.10
C VAL A 244 -7.34 -11.69 2.70
N ASP A 245 -8.18 -12.15 3.63
CA ASP A 245 -9.62 -12.20 3.48
C ASP A 245 -10.27 -11.02 4.20
N SER A 246 -10.58 -10.01 3.39
CA SER A 246 -11.56 -9.03 3.79
C SER A 246 -12.97 -9.63 3.65
N THR A 247 -13.42 -10.53 4.53
CA THR A 247 -14.87 -10.83 4.79
C THR A 247 -15.23 -10.52 6.25
N VAL A 248 -16.51 -10.28 6.57
CA VAL A 248 -16.89 -9.81 7.93
C VAL A 248 -16.46 -10.87 8.93
N ALA A 249 -16.65 -12.14 8.57
CA ALA A 249 -16.26 -13.28 9.37
C ALA A 249 -14.75 -13.33 9.62
N SER A 250 -13.91 -13.20 8.58
CA SER A 250 -12.45 -13.20 8.73
C SER A 250 -11.98 -12.01 9.58
N VAL A 251 -12.41 -10.80 9.23
CA VAL A 251 -12.02 -9.58 9.97
C VAL A 251 -12.43 -9.67 11.43
N VAL A 252 -13.62 -10.17 11.76
CA VAL A 252 -14.05 -10.38 13.16
C VAL A 252 -13.17 -11.39 13.88
N ALA A 253 -12.79 -12.49 13.23
CA ALA A 253 -11.94 -13.50 13.84
C ALA A 253 -10.57 -12.92 14.23
N VAL A 254 -9.97 -12.15 13.32
CA VAL A 254 -8.69 -11.48 13.56
C VAL A 254 -8.82 -10.35 14.59
N GLN A 255 -9.84 -9.49 14.49
CA GLN A 255 -10.12 -8.43 15.47
C GLN A 255 -10.25 -9.01 16.89
N ARG A 256 -10.96 -10.14 17.05
CA ARG A 256 -11.10 -10.82 18.35
C ARG A 256 -9.78 -11.38 18.87
N ALA A 257 -8.94 -11.92 18.00
CA ALA A 257 -7.64 -12.45 18.39
C ALA A 257 -6.71 -11.34 18.91
N LEU A 258 -6.66 -10.20 18.22
CA LEU A 258 -5.89 -9.03 18.66
C LEU A 258 -6.47 -8.42 19.96
N LYS A 259 -7.79 -8.24 20.01
CA LYS A 259 -8.50 -7.76 21.20
C LYS A 259 -8.18 -8.62 22.43
N ASP A 260 -8.18 -9.93 22.27
CA ASP A 260 -7.96 -10.86 23.37
C ASP A 260 -6.58 -10.68 24.02
N ILE A 261 -5.54 -10.39 23.24
CA ILE A 261 -4.20 -10.04 23.77
C ILE A 261 -4.29 -8.73 24.57
N VAL A 262 -4.87 -7.69 23.96
CA VAL A 262 -4.98 -6.36 24.56
C VAL A 262 -5.77 -6.39 25.87
N ASP A 263 -6.91 -7.07 25.89
CA ASP A 263 -7.74 -7.25 27.08
C ASP A 263 -7.00 -8.04 28.17
N THR A 264 -6.39 -9.18 27.80
CA THR A 264 -5.71 -10.07 28.75
C THR A 264 -4.59 -9.36 29.49
N PHE A 265 -3.84 -8.50 28.79
CA PHE A 265 -2.77 -7.73 29.40
C PHE A 265 -3.23 -6.39 29.99
N GLY A 266 -4.50 -6.01 29.87
CA GLY A 266 -5.02 -4.73 30.35
C GLY A 266 -4.44 -3.52 29.60
N LEU A 267 -4.29 -3.64 28.29
CA LEU A 267 -3.64 -2.65 27.42
C LEU A 267 -4.61 -1.74 26.65
N GLY A 268 -5.93 -1.88 26.87
CA GLY A 268 -6.95 -1.14 26.11
C GLY A 268 -6.86 0.39 26.20
N GLU A 269 -6.17 0.93 27.20
CA GLU A 269 -5.88 2.36 27.35
C GLU A 269 -4.43 2.72 26.97
N VAL A 270 -3.67 1.79 26.39
CA VAL A 270 -2.25 1.93 26.07
C VAL A 270 -2.04 1.83 24.56
N ILE A 271 -2.56 0.78 23.93
CA ILE A 271 -2.35 0.50 22.50
C ILE A 271 -3.65 -0.01 21.85
N PRO A 272 -4.11 0.61 20.74
CA PRO A 272 -5.24 0.10 19.96
C PRO A 272 -4.81 -1.08 19.07
N TRP A 273 -5.80 -1.81 18.57
CA TRP A 273 -5.62 -2.79 17.51
C TRP A 273 -6.46 -2.45 16.28
N CYS A 274 -6.03 -2.93 15.11
CA CYS A 274 -6.68 -2.66 13.84
C CYS A 274 -6.53 -3.85 12.89
N VAL A 275 -7.58 -4.10 12.11
CA VAL A 275 -7.51 -4.96 10.91
C VAL A 275 -7.74 -4.04 9.73
N LEU A 276 -6.71 -3.86 8.90
CA LEU A 276 -6.61 -2.86 7.85
C LEU A 276 -7.42 -3.23 6.59
N ALA A 277 -8.67 -3.64 6.77
CA ALA A 277 -9.62 -3.81 5.68
C ALA A 277 -10.15 -2.44 5.20
N HIS A 278 -11.00 -2.41 4.16
CA HIS A 278 -11.71 -1.19 3.80
C HIS A 278 -12.52 -0.62 4.99
N ILE A 279 -12.66 0.71 5.05
CA ILE A 279 -13.31 1.36 6.20
C ILE A 279 -14.78 0.94 6.38
N ASP A 280 -15.53 0.73 5.29
CA ASP A 280 -16.94 0.30 5.35
C ASP A 280 -17.08 -1.10 5.95
N VAL A 281 -16.10 -1.96 5.69
CA VAL A 281 -16.03 -3.30 6.24
C VAL A 281 -15.80 -3.26 7.74
N GLN A 282 -14.87 -2.41 8.18
CA GLN A 282 -14.58 -2.23 9.60
C GLN A 282 -15.79 -1.63 10.32
N ALA A 283 -16.54 -0.75 9.66
CA ALA A 283 -17.78 -0.18 10.17
C ALA A 283 -18.85 -1.25 10.35
N GLU A 284 -19.07 -2.10 9.33
CA GLU A 284 -20.01 -3.22 9.41
C GLU A 284 -19.65 -4.19 10.55
N VAL A 285 -18.35 -4.44 10.76
CA VAL A 285 -17.86 -5.23 11.88
C VAL A 285 -18.14 -4.55 13.22
N SER A 286 -17.88 -3.25 13.33
CA SER A 286 -18.16 -2.45 14.53
C SER A 286 -19.65 -2.47 14.89
N ASP A 287 -20.53 -2.31 13.90
CA ASP A 287 -21.98 -2.30 14.07
C ASP A 287 -22.53 -3.69 14.44
N SER A 288 -22.04 -4.74 13.76
CA SER A 288 -22.50 -6.12 13.95
C SER A 288 -21.92 -6.78 15.21
N PHE A 289 -20.72 -6.36 15.62
CA PHE A 289 -19.99 -6.90 16.76
C PHE A 289 -19.42 -5.76 17.62
N PRO A 290 -20.27 -5.06 18.40
CA PRO A 290 -19.85 -3.91 19.18
C PRO A 290 -18.65 -4.20 20.10
N GLY A 291 -17.69 -3.27 20.11
CA GLY A 291 -16.48 -3.35 20.92
C GLY A 291 -15.36 -4.24 20.36
N THR A 292 -15.51 -4.83 19.16
CA THR A 292 -14.40 -5.57 18.52
C THR A 292 -13.42 -4.70 17.74
N VAL A 293 -13.82 -3.48 17.37
CA VAL A 293 -12.98 -2.54 16.63
C VAL A 293 -12.47 -1.46 17.58
N SER A 294 -11.15 -1.26 17.67
CA SER A 294 -10.54 -0.26 18.55
C SER A 294 -10.24 1.04 17.81
N THR A 295 -9.59 0.97 16.65
CA THR A 295 -9.42 2.09 15.71
C THR A 295 -9.83 1.65 14.30
N MET A 296 -10.03 2.60 13.38
CA MET A 296 -10.39 2.28 11.99
C MET A 296 -9.37 2.81 10.99
N PHE A 297 -9.03 1.96 10.03
CA PHE A 297 -8.04 2.23 8.98
C PHE A 297 -8.66 2.64 7.64
N GLN A 298 -7.95 3.44 6.84
CA GLN A 298 -8.22 3.60 5.40
C GLN A 298 -6.99 4.10 4.62
N SER A 299 -6.73 3.55 3.43
CA SER A 299 -5.80 4.14 2.47
C SER A 299 -6.43 5.36 1.78
N LEU A 300 -5.66 6.44 1.60
CA LEU A 300 -6.13 7.68 0.99
C LEU A 300 -5.34 8.05 -0.28
N ALA A 301 -6.00 8.76 -1.19
CA ALA A 301 -5.39 9.35 -2.38
C ALA A 301 -5.50 10.89 -2.39
N GLY A 302 -4.66 11.53 -3.19
CA GLY A 302 -4.51 12.98 -3.33
C GLY A 302 -5.48 13.63 -4.32
N THR A 303 -6.35 12.85 -4.97
CA THR A 303 -7.40 13.33 -5.89
C THR A 303 -8.72 12.59 -5.68
N ASP A 304 -9.83 13.24 -6.02
CA ASP A 304 -11.16 12.63 -5.89
C ASP A 304 -11.39 11.43 -6.81
N ASP A 305 -10.86 11.47 -8.04
CA ASP A 305 -10.98 10.37 -9.00
C ASP A 305 -10.20 9.14 -8.54
N CYS A 306 -8.99 9.32 -7.99
CA CYS A 306 -8.24 8.22 -7.37
C CYS A 306 -8.94 7.70 -6.10
N ASN A 307 -9.46 8.58 -5.24
CA ASN A 307 -10.23 8.15 -4.06
C ASN A 307 -11.51 7.38 -4.45
N LYS A 308 -12.16 7.70 -5.58
CA LYS A 308 -13.31 6.94 -6.07
C LYS A 308 -12.94 5.52 -6.51
N ILE A 309 -11.73 5.32 -7.04
CA ILE A 309 -11.22 3.96 -7.28
C ILE A 309 -11.22 3.21 -5.94
N PHE A 310 -10.83 3.90 -4.86
CA PHE A 310 -10.81 3.43 -3.47
C PHE A 310 -12.20 3.25 -2.84
N ASP A 311 -13.28 3.49 -3.57
CA ASP A 311 -14.65 3.62 -3.05
C ASP A 311 -14.76 4.65 -1.90
N ILE A 312 -13.92 5.68 -1.95
CA ILE A 312 -13.86 6.75 -0.95
C ILE A 312 -14.38 8.06 -1.54
N THR A 313 -15.09 8.81 -0.70
CA THR A 313 -15.41 10.22 -0.92
C THR A 313 -15.06 11.03 0.32
N ASN A 314 -14.84 12.33 0.15
CA ASN A 314 -14.58 13.25 1.26
C ASN A 314 -15.64 13.12 2.37
N GLU A 315 -16.93 13.14 2.00
CA GLU A 315 -18.02 13.04 2.96
C GLU A 315 -18.10 11.66 3.62
N LYS A 316 -17.77 10.56 2.92
CA LYS A 316 -17.71 9.21 3.52
C LYS A 316 -16.71 9.18 4.67
N ILE A 317 -15.49 9.69 4.49
CA ILE A 317 -14.46 9.71 5.55
C ILE A 317 -14.85 10.66 6.69
N LEU A 318 -15.35 11.87 6.38
CA LEU A 318 -15.77 12.82 7.42
C LEU A 318 -16.95 12.28 8.25
N LYS A 319 -17.84 11.48 7.64
CA LYS A 319 -18.89 10.77 8.38
C LYS A 319 -18.30 9.76 9.37
N TYR A 320 -17.29 8.98 8.97
CA TYR A 320 -16.62 8.05 9.89
C TYR A 320 -15.90 8.77 11.03
N ALA A 321 -15.28 9.93 10.76
CA ALA A 321 -14.69 10.77 11.80
C ALA A 321 -15.73 11.24 12.82
N ARG A 322 -16.88 11.74 12.36
CA ARG A 322 -17.99 12.16 13.24
C ARG A 322 -18.57 11.01 14.05
N ALA A 323 -18.56 9.80 13.50
CA ALA A 323 -19.06 8.60 14.20
C ALA A 323 -18.19 8.18 15.40
N LYS A 324 -16.97 8.73 15.55
CA LYS A 324 -16.07 8.50 16.69
C LYS A 324 -16.39 9.34 17.93
N GLU A 325 -17.63 9.81 18.06
CA GLU A 325 -18.06 10.65 19.18
C GLU A 325 -17.87 9.93 20.52
N GLY A 326 -17.14 10.58 21.44
CA GLY A 326 -16.83 10.03 22.76
C GLY A 326 -15.83 8.86 22.78
N GLU A 327 -15.40 8.35 21.63
CA GLU A 327 -14.39 7.29 21.55
C GLU A 327 -12.99 7.85 21.81
N ARG A 328 -12.16 7.05 22.50
CA ARG A 328 -10.74 7.38 22.74
C ARG A 328 -9.90 7.34 21.46
N TYR A 329 -10.07 6.28 20.68
CA TYR A 329 -9.28 6.04 19.48
C TYR A 329 -10.10 6.42 18.24
N GLY A 330 -9.48 7.15 17.32
CA GLY A 330 -10.13 7.69 16.14
C GLY A 330 -9.83 6.88 14.88
N LEU A 331 -9.05 7.48 13.97
CA LEU A 331 -8.78 6.95 12.65
C LEU A 331 -7.28 6.78 12.41
N TYR A 332 -6.95 5.93 11.44
CA TYR A 332 -5.61 5.65 10.99
C TYR A 332 -5.61 5.68 9.45
N PHE A 333 -4.74 6.49 8.84
CA PHE A 333 -4.59 6.52 7.39
C PHE A 333 -3.21 6.05 6.90
N GLU A 334 -3.21 5.42 5.72
CA GLU A 334 -2.00 5.19 4.94
C GLU A 334 -2.03 5.98 3.65
N THR A 335 -0.85 6.48 3.29
CA THR A 335 -0.58 7.26 2.08
C THR A 335 0.67 6.70 1.39
N GLY A 336 1.16 7.35 0.33
CA GLY A 336 2.20 6.77 -0.50
C GLY A 336 2.38 7.57 -1.79
N GLN A 337 3.53 8.20 -1.98
CA GLN A 337 3.86 8.81 -3.26
C GLN A 337 3.77 7.76 -4.39
N GLY A 338 3.04 8.11 -5.45
CA GLY A 338 2.84 7.25 -6.61
C GLY A 338 1.44 6.64 -6.75
N SER A 339 0.60 6.63 -5.70
CA SER A 339 -0.74 6.02 -5.79
C SER A 339 -1.60 6.60 -6.92
N GLU A 340 -1.57 7.91 -7.16
CA GLU A 340 -2.32 8.55 -8.23
C GLU A 340 -1.70 8.27 -9.60
N PHE A 341 -0.37 8.21 -9.69
CA PHE A 341 0.34 7.89 -10.94
C PHE A 341 -0.01 6.46 -11.37
N THR A 342 0.16 5.50 -10.47
CA THR A 342 -0.11 4.10 -10.78
C THR A 342 -1.58 3.91 -11.09
N ASN A 343 -2.46 4.59 -10.37
CA ASN A 343 -3.88 4.63 -10.67
C ASN A 343 -4.26 5.73 -11.68
N GLY A 344 -3.39 6.13 -12.62
CA GLY A 344 -3.61 7.08 -13.72
C GLY A 344 -4.53 8.30 -13.46
N ALA A 345 -4.50 8.78 -12.24
CA ALA A 345 -5.29 9.86 -11.68
C ALA A 345 -4.37 10.99 -11.18
N ALA A 346 -3.13 11.03 -11.66
CA ALA A 346 -2.16 12.08 -11.34
C ALA A 346 -2.59 13.46 -11.86
N ASN A 347 -3.41 13.51 -12.92
CA ASN A 347 -3.97 14.74 -13.48
C ASN A 347 -2.91 15.81 -13.85
N GLY A 348 -1.70 15.36 -14.26
CA GLY A 348 -0.56 16.21 -14.58
C GLY A 348 0.13 16.82 -13.35
N VAL A 349 -0.25 16.43 -12.14
CA VAL A 349 0.38 16.91 -10.91
C VAL A 349 1.46 15.93 -10.46
N ASP A 350 2.60 16.44 -10.02
CA ASP A 350 3.70 15.62 -9.53
C ASP A 350 3.36 14.89 -8.23
N MET A 351 4.06 13.77 -7.98
CA MET A 351 3.74 12.87 -6.86
C MET A 351 3.82 13.56 -5.49
N MET A 352 4.72 14.53 -5.34
CA MET A 352 4.97 15.20 -4.06
C MET A 352 3.80 16.11 -3.64
N VAL A 353 3.23 16.86 -4.60
CA VAL A 353 2.05 17.70 -4.32
C VAL A 353 0.82 16.84 -4.05
N LEU A 354 0.67 15.73 -4.77
CA LEU A 354 -0.44 14.78 -4.55
C LEU A 354 -0.35 14.12 -3.17
N GLU A 355 0.85 13.75 -2.72
CA GLU A 355 1.08 13.24 -1.37
C GLU A 355 0.75 14.30 -0.31
N SER A 356 1.22 15.54 -0.51
CA SER A 356 0.88 16.67 0.36
C SER A 356 -0.63 16.87 0.52
N ARG A 357 -1.42 16.63 -0.54
CA ARG A 357 -2.88 16.72 -0.50
C ARG A 357 -3.54 15.61 0.33
N LYS A 358 -2.96 14.41 0.39
CA LYS A 358 -3.44 13.34 1.30
C LYS A 358 -3.28 13.75 2.77
N TYR A 359 -2.18 14.43 3.09
CA TYR A 359 -1.98 15.00 4.43
C TYR A 359 -2.94 16.17 4.70
N GLY A 360 -3.23 16.99 3.70
CA GLY A 360 -4.30 18.00 3.77
C GLY A 360 -5.66 17.40 4.08
N PHE A 361 -6.01 16.28 3.42
CA PHE A 361 -7.23 15.53 3.70
C PHE A 361 -7.24 15.03 5.16
N SER A 362 -6.14 14.41 5.57
CA SER A 362 -5.98 13.90 6.94
C SER A 362 -6.10 15.02 7.98
N ARG A 363 -5.57 16.21 7.72
CA ARG A 363 -5.74 17.39 8.57
C ARG A 363 -7.21 17.79 8.69
N ALA A 364 -7.95 17.85 7.56
CA ALA A 364 -9.38 18.14 7.56
C ALA A 364 -10.18 17.14 8.41
N VAL A 365 -9.84 15.85 8.29
CA VAL A 365 -10.43 14.78 9.11
C VAL A 365 -10.08 14.94 10.59
N GLY A 366 -8.82 15.25 10.90
CA GLY A 366 -8.37 15.52 12.28
C GLY A 366 -9.15 16.66 12.92
N LEU A 367 -9.49 17.72 12.16
CA LEU A 367 -10.33 18.80 12.66
C LEU A 367 -11.76 18.34 13.01
N GLU A 368 -12.33 17.38 12.27
CA GLU A 368 -13.63 16.80 12.62
C GLU A 368 -13.53 15.90 13.86
N LEU A 369 -12.52 15.03 13.94
CA LEU A 369 -12.27 14.19 15.11
C LEU A 369 -12.11 15.01 16.39
N ALA A 370 -11.38 16.13 16.32
CA ALA A 370 -11.16 17.02 17.45
C ALA A 370 -12.44 17.65 18.01
N LYS A 371 -13.53 17.71 17.23
CA LYS A 371 -14.83 18.23 17.71
C LYS A 371 -15.61 17.21 18.54
N VAL A 372 -15.38 15.92 18.31
CA VAL A 372 -16.21 14.83 18.86
C VAL A 372 -15.48 13.92 19.85
N GLN A 373 -14.13 13.96 19.87
CA GLN A 373 -13.32 13.16 20.78
C GLN A 373 -12.92 13.92 22.05
N PRO A 374 -12.83 13.24 23.21
CA PRO A 374 -12.70 13.91 24.52
C PRO A 374 -11.36 14.60 24.75
N SER A 375 -10.29 14.14 24.12
CA SER A 375 -8.91 14.57 24.39
C SER A 375 -8.24 15.22 23.17
N GLY A 376 -9.00 15.54 22.12
CA GLY A 376 -8.46 15.93 20.81
C GLY A 376 -8.41 14.76 19.83
N ALA A 377 -8.04 15.05 18.58
CA ALA A 377 -8.06 14.08 17.50
C ALA A 377 -7.02 12.96 17.71
N TRP A 378 -7.50 11.73 17.85
CA TRP A 378 -6.66 10.54 17.75
C TRP A 378 -6.57 10.10 16.28
N LEU A 379 -5.64 10.71 15.54
CA LEU A 379 -5.40 10.44 14.14
C LEU A 379 -3.90 10.33 13.87
N HIS A 380 -3.44 9.16 13.44
CA HIS A 380 -2.10 8.99 12.87
C HIS A 380 -2.16 8.66 11.39
N VAL A 381 -1.07 8.97 10.70
CA VAL A 381 -0.88 8.69 9.29
C VAL A 381 0.51 8.07 9.13
N ASN A 382 0.69 7.09 8.24
CA ASN A 382 2.01 6.82 7.70
C ASN A 382 2.00 6.87 6.18
N ASP A 383 3.09 7.42 5.66
CA ASP A 383 3.50 7.15 4.29
C ASP A 383 4.05 5.72 4.19
N VAL A 384 3.89 5.12 3.01
CA VAL A 384 4.46 3.81 2.67
C VAL A 384 5.45 3.97 1.51
N ALA A 385 6.68 4.35 1.85
CA ALA A 385 7.72 4.61 0.87
C ALA A 385 8.33 3.31 0.32
N GLY A 386 8.27 3.11 -1.00
CA GLY A 386 8.92 1.97 -1.68
C GLY A 386 8.06 0.70 -1.82
N PHE A 387 6.77 0.75 -1.51
CA PHE A 387 5.86 -0.40 -1.61
C PHE A 387 5.41 -0.72 -3.03
N ILE A 388 5.36 0.30 -3.89
CA ILE A 388 4.93 0.15 -5.29
C ILE A 388 6.02 -0.58 -6.07
N GLY A 389 7.16 0.06 -6.34
CA GLY A 389 8.24 -0.56 -7.09
C GLY A 389 9.16 0.45 -7.81
N PRO A 390 10.08 -0.06 -8.66
CA PRO A 390 11.04 0.75 -9.42
C PRO A 390 10.41 1.77 -10.37
N GLU A 391 9.13 1.61 -10.73
CA GLU A 391 8.36 2.58 -11.52
C GLU A 391 8.11 3.91 -10.77
N VAL A 392 8.20 3.91 -9.44
CA VAL A 392 8.07 5.12 -8.60
C VAL A 392 9.43 5.53 -8.07
N PHE A 393 10.13 4.58 -7.43
CA PHE A 393 11.47 4.77 -6.87
C PHE A 393 12.34 3.57 -7.19
N LYS A 394 13.50 3.81 -7.80
CA LYS A 394 14.45 2.78 -8.15
C LYS A 394 15.59 2.67 -7.16
N SER A 395 16.12 3.81 -6.71
CA SER A 395 17.34 3.87 -5.89
C SER A 395 17.06 4.10 -4.40
N ARG A 396 18.03 3.72 -3.57
CA ARG A 396 18.00 3.98 -2.12
C ARG A 396 18.01 5.49 -1.80
N GLU A 397 18.65 6.31 -2.63
CA GLU A 397 18.68 7.76 -2.47
C GLU A 397 17.29 8.38 -2.73
N GLN A 398 16.56 7.87 -3.72
CA GLN A 398 15.17 8.28 -3.97
C GLN A 398 14.27 7.91 -2.79
N LEU A 399 14.45 6.71 -2.22
CA LEU A 399 13.72 6.26 -1.03
C LEU A 399 13.98 7.19 0.17
N VAL A 400 15.25 7.49 0.49
CA VAL A 400 15.60 8.44 1.55
C VAL A 400 14.98 9.82 1.29
N ARG A 401 15.07 10.31 0.05
CA ARG A 401 14.53 11.62 -0.32
C ARG A 401 13.02 11.68 -0.11
N CYS A 402 12.29 10.66 -0.56
CA CYS A 402 10.84 10.55 -0.39
C CYS A 402 10.44 10.61 1.09
N CYS A 403 11.02 9.74 1.91
CA CYS A 403 10.74 9.68 3.35
C CYS A 403 10.96 11.02 4.06
N LEU A 404 12.03 11.76 3.70
CA LEU A 404 12.32 13.06 4.30
C LEU A 404 11.34 14.15 3.86
N GLU A 405 10.96 14.15 2.59
CA GLU A 405 9.95 15.05 2.04
C GLU A 405 8.59 14.83 2.72
N ASP A 406 8.14 13.58 2.76
CA ASP A 406 6.83 13.19 3.27
C ASP A 406 6.68 13.47 4.76
N MET A 407 7.73 13.18 5.54
CA MET A 407 7.73 13.49 6.96
C MET A 407 7.70 15.01 7.23
N VAL A 408 8.40 15.84 6.44
CA VAL A 408 8.29 17.31 6.55
C VAL A 408 6.88 17.77 6.19
N MET A 409 6.31 17.27 5.09
CA MET A 409 4.97 17.64 4.64
C MET A 409 3.89 17.22 5.64
N GLY A 410 3.96 16.00 6.19
CA GLY A 410 3.04 15.52 7.21
C GLY A 410 3.15 16.33 8.52
N LYS A 411 4.37 16.64 8.96
CA LYS A 411 4.60 17.49 10.15
C LYS A 411 4.06 18.90 9.95
N LEU A 412 4.25 19.51 8.77
CA LEU A 412 3.68 20.81 8.41
C LEU A 412 2.16 20.79 8.21
N HIS A 413 1.52 19.63 8.11
CA HIS A 413 0.06 19.51 8.21
C HIS A 413 -0.43 19.32 9.65
N GLY A 414 0.46 19.27 10.63
CA GLY A 414 0.11 19.05 12.04
C GLY A 414 -0.16 17.59 12.39
N LEU A 415 0.27 16.64 11.56
CA LEU A 415 -0.03 15.21 11.73
C LEU A 415 1.04 14.51 12.58
N THR A 416 0.61 13.51 13.37
CA THR A 416 1.50 12.48 13.92
C THR A 416 1.81 11.49 12.81
N ILE A 417 2.91 11.74 12.09
CA ILE A 417 3.30 10.97 10.89
C ILE A 417 4.38 9.93 11.19
N GLY A 418 4.10 8.68 10.84
CA GLY A 418 5.05 7.57 10.76
C GLY A 418 5.49 7.28 9.32
N LEU A 419 6.37 6.30 9.16
CA LEU A 419 6.85 5.85 7.84
C LEU A 419 6.89 4.33 7.78
N ASP A 420 6.52 3.76 6.66
CA ASP A 420 7.00 2.44 6.26
C ASP A 420 8.22 2.63 5.33
N ILE A 421 9.42 2.44 5.88
CA ILE A 421 10.66 2.50 5.08
C ILE A 421 10.84 1.12 4.48
N CYS A 422 10.39 0.95 3.25
CA CYS A 422 10.28 -0.36 2.67
C CYS A 422 10.84 -0.46 1.26
N THR A 423 11.00 -1.70 0.82
CA THR A 423 11.38 -1.99 -0.54
C THR A 423 10.77 -3.30 -0.98
N THR A 424 10.43 -3.34 -2.27
CA THR A 424 9.98 -4.55 -2.91
C THR A 424 11.17 -5.25 -3.55
N LEU A 425 11.08 -6.57 -3.70
CA LEU A 425 12.21 -7.37 -4.19
C LEU A 425 12.63 -7.05 -5.64
N HIS A 426 11.83 -6.29 -6.39
CA HIS A 426 12.13 -5.86 -7.75
C HIS A 426 12.71 -4.44 -7.86
N MET A 427 12.90 -3.76 -6.74
CA MET A 427 13.77 -2.58 -6.67
C MET A 427 15.25 -2.99 -6.54
N THR A 428 16.15 -2.06 -6.83
CA THR A 428 17.60 -2.27 -6.66
C THR A 428 18.09 -2.11 -5.22
N VAL A 429 17.20 -1.73 -4.30
CA VAL A 429 17.49 -1.56 -2.87
C VAL A 429 17.66 -2.95 -2.22
N SER A 430 18.84 -3.21 -1.66
CA SER A 430 19.13 -4.44 -0.91
C SER A 430 18.70 -4.34 0.56
N LEU A 431 18.85 -5.43 1.32
CA LEU A 431 18.69 -5.42 2.79
C LEU A 431 19.65 -4.44 3.45
N GLU A 432 20.91 -4.39 3.00
CA GLU A 432 21.93 -3.46 3.49
C GLU A 432 21.62 -2.01 3.11
N ASP A 433 21.08 -1.78 1.91
CA ASP A 433 20.62 -0.45 1.51
C ASP A 433 19.42 0.00 2.34
N LEU A 434 18.53 -0.93 2.75
CA LEU A 434 17.41 -0.61 3.62
C LEU A 434 17.89 -0.14 5.00
N ASP A 435 18.89 -0.82 5.58
CA ASP A 435 19.53 -0.39 6.83
C ASP A 435 20.20 0.98 6.69
N TRP A 436 20.85 1.23 5.55
CA TRP A 436 21.42 2.53 5.23
C TRP A 436 20.34 3.61 5.14
N CYS A 437 19.21 3.33 4.47
CA CYS A 437 18.08 4.25 4.36
C CYS A 437 17.55 4.62 5.74
N GLN A 438 17.32 3.62 6.61
CA GLN A 438 16.91 3.84 7.98
C GLN A 438 17.88 4.82 8.67
N ASP A 439 19.20 4.57 8.59
CA ASP A 439 20.21 5.43 9.21
C ASP A 439 20.20 6.88 8.71
N GLN A 440 19.89 7.11 7.43
CA GLN A 440 19.81 8.45 6.86
C GLN A 440 18.52 9.18 7.26
N ILE A 441 17.42 8.45 7.44
CA ILE A 441 16.10 9.03 7.74
C ILE A 441 15.93 9.29 9.23
N MET A 442 16.45 8.41 10.10
CA MET A 442 16.22 8.46 11.54
C MET A 442 16.61 9.77 12.24
N PRO A 443 17.66 10.51 11.86
CA PRO A 443 17.94 11.85 12.40
C PRO A 443 16.73 12.79 12.39
N ALA A 444 15.80 12.58 11.46
CA ALA A 444 14.63 13.38 11.26
C ALA A 444 13.44 13.03 12.20
N ASN A 445 13.60 11.97 13.01
CA ASN A 445 12.69 11.52 14.08
C ASN A 445 11.22 11.40 13.60
N PRO A 446 10.89 10.37 12.79
CA PRO A 446 9.49 10.02 12.51
C PRO A 446 8.78 9.59 13.81
N ALA A 447 7.45 9.67 13.84
CA ALA A 447 6.68 9.30 15.03
C ALA A 447 6.73 7.79 15.29
N TYR A 448 6.74 6.99 14.23
CA TYR A 448 6.85 5.53 14.29
C TYR A 448 7.28 4.92 12.95
N LEU A 449 7.72 3.66 13.00
CA LEU A 449 7.92 2.81 11.82
C LEU A 449 7.06 1.54 11.88
N ILE A 450 6.87 0.87 10.74
CA ILE A 450 6.27 -0.48 10.67
C ILE A 450 7.26 -1.52 11.17
N ALA A 451 6.80 -2.57 11.86
CA ALA A 451 7.66 -3.58 12.45
C ALA A 451 7.16 -5.01 12.19
N LEU A 452 8.09 -5.85 11.72
CA LEU A 452 7.89 -7.29 11.43
C LEU A 452 8.87 -8.17 12.22
N PRO A 453 8.64 -9.50 12.33
CA PRO A 453 9.59 -10.42 12.96
C PRO A 453 11.02 -10.36 12.43
N THR A 454 11.18 -10.27 11.10
CA THR A 454 12.48 -10.47 10.43
C THR A 454 12.87 -9.44 9.37
N LYS A 455 12.00 -8.47 9.07
CA LYS A 455 11.96 -7.58 7.87
C LYS A 455 11.06 -8.08 6.74
N ASN A 456 10.83 -9.39 6.66
CA ASN A 456 10.06 -10.01 5.59
C ASN A 456 8.57 -10.01 5.92
N ASP A 457 7.75 -9.45 5.03
CA ASP A 457 6.31 -9.63 5.12
C ASP A 457 5.89 -10.90 4.35
N PRO A 458 5.30 -11.89 5.02
CA PRO A 458 4.99 -13.18 4.39
C PRO A 458 3.80 -13.09 3.42
N MET A 459 3.06 -11.98 3.41
CA MET A 459 1.84 -11.81 2.62
C MET A 459 1.98 -10.69 1.59
N LEU A 460 2.48 -9.53 1.99
CA LEU A 460 2.61 -8.36 1.10
C LEU A 460 3.83 -8.43 0.18
N SER A 461 4.70 -9.43 0.35
CA SER A 461 5.86 -9.68 -0.52
C SER A 461 6.79 -8.47 -0.67
N TYR A 462 7.06 -7.80 0.46
CA TYR A 462 7.97 -6.66 0.56
C TYR A 462 8.82 -6.76 1.84
N LEU A 463 9.81 -5.87 1.93
CA LEU A 463 10.78 -5.80 3.01
C LEU A 463 10.61 -4.46 3.74
N THR A 464 10.50 -4.49 5.06
CA THR A 464 10.46 -3.30 5.93
C THR A 464 11.34 -3.50 7.16
N THR A 465 11.17 -2.71 8.22
CA THR A 465 11.98 -2.82 9.44
C THR A 465 11.55 -3.99 10.32
N SER A 466 12.52 -4.65 10.94
CA SER A 466 12.24 -5.74 11.89
C SER A 466 12.09 -5.25 13.33
N PHE A 467 11.57 -6.09 14.23
CA PHE A 467 11.51 -5.78 15.66
C PHE A 467 12.88 -5.40 16.24
N GLN A 468 13.94 -6.00 15.71
CA GLN A 468 15.31 -5.76 16.13
C GLN A 468 15.87 -4.45 15.55
N ASP A 469 15.48 -4.05 14.33
CA ASP A 469 15.84 -2.72 13.80
C ASP A 469 15.36 -1.61 14.73
N HIS A 470 14.15 -1.74 15.29
CA HIS A 470 13.65 -0.78 16.27
C HIS A 470 14.55 -0.69 17.50
N VAL A 471 15.10 -1.81 17.98
CA VAL A 471 16.05 -1.83 19.11
C VAL A 471 17.36 -1.14 18.72
N ARG A 472 17.92 -1.47 17.54
CA ARG A 472 19.13 -0.85 16.98
C ARG A 472 18.99 0.67 16.84
N ILE A 473 17.87 1.11 16.27
CA ILE A 473 17.57 2.52 16.01
C ILE A 473 17.41 3.29 17.33
N ARG A 474 16.67 2.74 18.30
CA ARG A 474 16.50 3.37 19.62
C ARG A 474 17.83 3.55 20.33
N GLU A 475 18.68 2.53 20.34
CA GLU A 475 20.04 2.61 20.90
C GLU A 475 20.89 3.68 20.19
N ARG A 476 20.92 3.65 18.85
CA ARG A 476 21.77 4.53 18.05
C ARG A 476 21.40 6.01 18.13
N PHE A 477 20.10 6.31 18.16
CA PHE A 477 19.60 7.69 18.10
C PHE A 477 19.04 8.21 19.44
N GLY A 478 19.06 7.38 20.49
CA GLY A 478 18.54 7.74 21.81
C GLY A 478 17.03 7.89 21.85
N PHE A 479 16.31 7.15 21.00
CA PHE A 479 14.84 7.19 20.95
C PHE A 479 14.19 6.29 21.99
N LYS A 480 12.95 6.63 22.33
CA LYS A 480 12.15 5.94 23.34
C LYS A 480 10.84 5.42 22.77
N VAL A 481 10.37 4.33 23.37
CA VAL A 481 8.99 3.85 23.26
C VAL A 481 8.08 4.74 24.10
N ASN A 482 6.79 4.84 23.76
CA ASN A 482 5.80 5.47 24.63
C ASN A 482 5.84 4.90 26.07
N ASP A 483 5.85 5.78 27.06
CA ASP A 483 6.14 5.43 28.47
C ASP A 483 5.21 4.34 29.01
N ALA A 484 3.91 4.43 28.74
CA ALA A 484 2.92 3.45 29.24
C ALA A 484 3.16 2.04 28.68
N MET A 485 3.70 1.93 27.47
CA MET A 485 4.05 0.64 26.87
C MET A 485 5.39 0.12 27.40
N TRP A 486 6.34 1.02 27.67
CA TRP A 486 7.59 0.66 28.36
C TRP A 486 7.33 0.09 29.77
N ASP A 487 6.38 0.68 30.51
CA ASP A 487 5.93 0.17 31.80
C ASP A 487 5.26 -1.22 31.69
N PHE A 488 4.55 -1.48 30.58
CA PHE A 488 4.06 -2.83 30.31
C PHE A 488 5.22 -3.83 30.10
N TYR A 489 6.23 -3.48 29.32
CA TYR A 489 7.40 -4.35 29.12
C TYR A 489 8.17 -4.62 30.41
N LYS A 490 8.17 -3.66 31.36
CA LYS A 490 8.64 -3.90 32.73
C LYS A 490 7.75 -4.85 33.50
N ARG A 491 6.44 -4.62 33.47
CA ARG A 491 5.44 -5.46 34.15
C ARG A 491 5.54 -6.93 33.76
N ILE A 492 5.75 -7.22 32.47
CA ILE A 492 5.90 -8.61 31.99
C ILE A 492 7.34 -9.11 32.05
N GLY A 493 8.31 -8.31 32.52
CA GLY A 493 9.68 -8.73 32.75
C GLY A 493 10.53 -8.89 31.49
N ILE A 494 10.19 -8.20 30.40
CA ILE A 494 11.06 -8.06 29.21
C ILE A 494 12.12 -6.98 29.46
N VAL A 495 11.73 -5.92 30.16
CA VAL A 495 12.60 -4.81 30.60
C VAL A 495 12.71 -4.83 32.12
N GLY A 496 13.88 -4.54 32.67
CA GLY A 496 14.12 -4.41 34.10
C GLY A 496 13.74 -3.03 34.66
N GLU A 497 13.69 -2.91 35.99
CA GLU A 497 13.44 -1.63 36.67
C GLU A 497 14.48 -0.55 36.33
N ASP A 498 15.70 -0.95 36.00
CA ASP A 498 16.79 -0.08 35.56
C ASP A 498 16.73 0.31 34.06
N ASN A 499 15.68 -0.12 33.35
CA ASN A 499 15.47 0.04 31.91
C ASN A 499 16.43 -0.78 31.02
N SER A 500 17.13 -1.78 31.57
CA SER A 500 17.89 -2.75 30.77
C SER A 500 16.99 -3.90 30.29
N TYR A 501 17.35 -4.56 29.19
CA TYR A 501 16.68 -5.79 28.77
C TYR A 501 17.03 -6.95 29.70
N THR A 502 16.03 -7.77 30.07
CA THR A 502 16.24 -8.93 30.95
C THR A 502 16.64 -10.18 30.16
N ALA A 503 16.86 -11.29 30.86
CA ALA A 503 17.07 -12.61 30.23
C ALA A 503 15.86 -13.14 29.42
N ASN A 504 14.70 -12.50 29.52
CA ASN A 504 13.49 -12.88 28.76
C ASN A 504 13.36 -12.13 27.44
N TYR A 505 14.26 -11.18 27.15
CA TYR A 505 14.28 -10.48 25.88
C TYR A 505 14.47 -11.44 24.70
N GLY A 506 13.65 -11.30 23.67
CA GLY A 506 13.62 -12.19 22.51
C GLY A 506 13.10 -13.60 22.81
N ASP A 507 12.37 -13.82 23.92
CA ASP A 507 11.67 -15.09 24.20
C ASP A 507 10.13 -14.92 24.04
N PRO A 508 9.56 -15.25 22.87
CA PRO A 508 8.10 -15.23 22.68
C PRO A 508 7.36 -16.21 23.60
N LEU A 509 8.00 -17.31 24.03
CA LEU A 509 7.39 -18.27 24.96
C LEU A 509 7.22 -17.68 26.36
N TRP A 510 8.11 -16.78 26.76
CA TRP A 510 7.96 -16.02 28.00
C TRP A 510 6.73 -15.12 27.95
N VAL A 511 6.53 -14.39 26.84
CA VAL A 511 5.33 -13.55 26.65
C VAL A 511 4.07 -14.41 26.64
N TYR A 512 4.09 -15.56 25.93
CA TYR A 512 2.98 -16.51 25.96
C TYR A 512 2.69 -17.01 27.39
N TYR A 513 3.73 -17.32 28.17
CA TYR A 513 3.58 -17.71 29.57
C TYR A 513 2.94 -16.61 30.41
N GLN A 514 3.37 -15.36 30.27
CA GLN A 514 2.76 -14.21 30.96
C GLN A 514 1.29 -14.01 30.55
N TYR A 515 0.98 -14.19 29.26
CA TYR A 515 -0.40 -14.17 28.75
C TYR A 515 -1.26 -15.27 29.40
N ARG A 516 -0.74 -16.50 29.51
CA ARG A 516 -1.45 -17.61 30.18
C ARG A 516 -1.64 -17.35 31.67
N LEU A 517 -0.63 -16.83 32.37
CA LEU A 517 -0.75 -16.42 33.77
C LEU A 517 -1.82 -15.36 33.97
N ALA A 518 -1.88 -14.35 33.11
CA ALA A 518 -2.90 -13.30 33.15
C ALA A 518 -4.32 -13.86 32.93
N LYS A 519 -4.46 -14.95 32.18
CA LYS A 519 -5.71 -15.71 32.04
C LYS A 519 -6.04 -16.65 33.20
N GLY A 520 -5.22 -16.68 34.25
CA GLY A 520 -5.40 -17.55 35.41
C GLY A 520 -5.00 -19.00 35.17
N ASP A 521 -4.15 -19.28 34.17
CA ASP A 521 -3.63 -20.63 33.92
C ASP A 521 -2.66 -21.04 35.02
N GLY A 522 -3.02 -22.07 35.79
CA GLY A 522 -2.23 -22.58 36.92
C GLY A 522 -1.18 -23.63 36.56
N ARG A 523 -0.96 -23.92 35.28
CA ARG A 523 0.08 -24.88 34.84
C ARG A 523 1.49 -24.34 35.09
N SER A 524 2.46 -25.24 35.19
CA SER A 524 3.87 -24.84 35.33
C SER A 524 4.39 -24.14 34.06
N LYS A 525 5.43 -23.31 34.22
CA LYS A 525 6.12 -22.66 33.10
C LYS A 525 6.51 -23.67 32.01
N ASP A 526 7.14 -24.78 32.41
CA ASP A 526 7.61 -25.80 31.46
C ASP A 526 6.47 -26.42 30.64
N ALA A 527 5.31 -26.66 31.26
CA ALA A 527 4.15 -27.20 30.55
C ALA A 527 3.60 -26.20 29.51
N ILE A 528 3.59 -24.91 29.86
CA ILE A 528 3.16 -23.84 28.94
C ILE A 528 4.19 -23.64 27.81
N TYR A 529 5.48 -23.73 28.11
CA TYR A 529 6.56 -23.64 27.12
C TYR A 529 6.50 -24.81 26.12
N VAL A 530 6.21 -26.03 26.57
CA VAL A 530 6.03 -27.19 25.67
C VAL A 530 4.86 -26.98 24.71
N GLU A 531 3.73 -26.47 25.20
CA GLU A 531 2.59 -26.12 24.35
C GLU A 531 2.92 -24.98 23.39
N GLY A 532 3.52 -23.90 23.90
CA GLY A 532 3.89 -22.73 23.11
C GLY A 532 4.87 -23.09 22.00
N GLY A 533 5.90 -23.90 22.30
CA GLY A 533 6.86 -24.36 21.30
C GLY A 533 6.24 -25.24 20.22
N ARG A 534 5.16 -25.99 20.53
CA ARG A 534 4.39 -26.70 19.49
C ARG A 534 3.64 -25.71 18.61
N LYS A 535 2.96 -24.73 19.19
CA LYS A 535 2.22 -23.70 18.44
C LYS A 535 3.14 -22.86 17.55
N MET A 536 4.31 -22.46 18.03
CA MET A 536 5.30 -21.74 17.21
C MET A 536 5.71 -22.54 15.98
N ARG A 537 6.00 -23.84 16.12
CA ARG A 537 6.31 -24.71 14.97
C ARG A 537 5.14 -24.83 13.99
N GLU A 538 3.90 -24.82 14.47
CA GLU A 538 2.71 -24.82 13.61
C GLU A 538 2.57 -23.50 12.83
N VAL A 539 2.92 -22.36 13.44
CA VAL A 539 2.98 -21.04 12.80
C VAL A 539 4.08 -20.99 11.74
N GLU A 540 5.29 -21.44 12.08
CA GLU A 540 6.42 -21.51 11.14
C GLU A 540 6.11 -22.43 9.95
N ALA A 541 5.41 -23.55 10.19
CA ALA A 541 4.97 -24.48 9.15
C ALA A 541 3.92 -23.88 8.19
N ARG A 542 3.25 -22.78 8.58
CA ARG A 542 2.34 -22.01 7.71
C ARG A 542 3.01 -20.82 7.02
N GLY A 543 4.34 -20.74 7.07
CA GLY A 543 5.09 -19.71 6.35
C GLY A 543 5.19 -18.38 7.09
N VAL A 544 5.15 -18.40 8.42
CA VAL A 544 5.38 -17.21 9.26
C VAL A 544 6.61 -17.42 10.14
N ASP A 545 7.71 -16.77 9.76
CA ASP A 545 8.95 -16.83 10.52
C ASP A 545 8.87 -15.94 11.77
N LEU A 546 9.08 -16.55 12.94
CA LEU A 546 9.13 -15.85 14.23
C LEU A 546 10.59 -15.67 14.66
N ALA A 547 10.90 -14.50 15.22
CA ALA A 547 12.21 -14.25 15.79
C ALA A 547 12.31 -14.83 17.20
N THR A 548 13.50 -15.35 17.53
CA THR A 548 13.82 -15.82 18.88
C THR A 548 15.27 -15.53 19.20
N GLY A 549 15.55 -15.13 20.43
CA GLY A 549 16.89 -14.79 20.90
C GLY A 549 17.50 -13.63 20.13
N HIS A 550 18.83 -13.61 20.04
CA HIS A 550 19.56 -12.61 19.26
C HIS A 550 20.92 -13.16 18.82
N GLY A 551 21.56 -12.47 17.89
CA GLY A 551 22.94 -12.71 17.49
C GLY A 551 23.96 -12.12 18.47
N GLU A 552 25.09 -11.63 17.96
CA GLU A 552 26.15 -11.05 18.80
C GLU A 552 25.65 -9.82 19.56
N LYS A 553 24.92 -8.94 18.87
CA LYS A 553 24.24 -7.79 19.46
C LYS A 553 22.79 -8.15 19.73
N ILE A 554 22.19 -7.49 20.71
CA ILE A 554 20.78 -7.72 21.09
C ILE A 554 19.79 -7.43 19.95
N TRP A 555 20.21 -6.64 18.96
CA TRP A 555 19.41 -6.32 17.77
C TRP A 555 19.80 -7.14 16.53
N ASP A 556 20.68 -8.12 16.66
CA ASP A 556 20.95 -9.04 15.56
C ASP A 556 19.92 -10.17 15.60
N LEU A 557 19.37 -10.57 14.45
CA LEU A 557 18.63 -11.82 14.34
C LEU A 557 19.52 -12.99 14.79
N ASN A 558 18.92 -14.05 15.34
CA ASN A 558 19.69 -15.25 15.63
C ASN A 558 20.33 -15.78 14.32
N PRO A 559 21.56 -16.34 14.35
CA PRO A 559 22.29 -16.65 13.13
C PRO A 559 21.59 -17.63 12.18
N THR A 560 20.81 -18.58 12.72
CA THR A 560 20.05 -19.55 11.92
C THR A 560 18.93 -18.87 11.14
N LEU A 561 18.15 -18.02 11.80
CA LEU A 561 17.08 -17.26 11.18
C LEU A 561 17.63 -16.21 10.20
N ALA A 562 18.72 -15.53 10.55
CA ALA A 562 19.40 -14.59 9.66
C ALA A 562 19.83 -15.27 8.34
N ALA A 563 20.41 -16.49 8.43
CA ALA A 563 20.78 -17.27 7.25
C ALA A 563 19.57 -17.69 6.42
N LYS A 564 18.45 -18.06 7.07
CA LYS A 564 17.19 -18.38 6.40
C LYS A 564 16.62 -17.18 5.65
N VAL A 565 16.49 -16.04 6.31
CA VAL A 565 16.01 -14.77 5.73
C VAL A 565 16.85 -14.36 4.51
N LYS A 566 18.17 -14.49 4.62
CA LYS A 566 19.09 -14.18 3.52
C LYS A 566 18.92 -15.14 2.34
N ALA A 567 18.82 -16.45 2.60
CA ALA A 567 18.60 -17.45 1.55
C ALA A 567 17.29 -17.20 0.80
N LEU A 568 16.22 -16.87 1.52
CA LEU A 568 14.91 -16.54 0.95
C LEU A 568 14.96 -15.26 0.10
N TYR A 569 15.66 -14.23 0.58
CA TYR A 569 15.91 -13.02 -0.21
C TYR A 569 16.67 -13.32 -1.50
N ASP A 570 17.73 -14.14 -1.42
CA ASP A 570 18.57 -14.48 -2.58
C ASP A 570 17.80 -15.32 -3.61
N ASP A 571 16.95 -16.24 -3.16
CA ASP A 571 16.07 -17.00 -4.05
C ASP A 571 15.03 -16.10 -4.71
N ALA A 572 14.38 -15.20 -3.96
CA ALA A 572 13.39 -14.29 -4.52
C ALA A 572 14.00 -13.33 -5.56
N LYS A 573 15.24 -12.87 -5.35
CA LYS A 573 16.00 -12.12 -6.36
C LYS A 573 16.27 -12.96 -7.61
N GLN A 574 16.58 -14.25 -7.49
CA GLN A 574 16.71 -15.12 -8.66
C GLN A 574 15.37 -15.32 -9.39
N SER A 575 14.28 -15.50 -8.65
CA SER A 575 12.94 -15.74 -9.18
C SER A 575 12.42 -14.55 -9.99
N LEU A 576 12.80 -13.33 -9.62
CA LEU A 576 12.49 -12.12 -10.39
C LEU A 576 13.05 -12.15 -11.82
N TRP A 577 14.27 -12.67 -11.97
CA TRP A 577 14.99 -12.72 -13.26
C TRP A 577 14.74 -14.02 -14.02
N ALA A 578 14.01 -14.97 -13.44
CA ALA A 578 13.63 -16.19 -14.11
C ALA A 578 12.61 -15.90 -15.22
N GLU A 579 12.76 -16.61 -16.34
CA GLU A 579 11.81 -16.65 -17.45
C GLU A 579 11.26 -18.06 -17.60
N LEU A 580 10.08 -18.20 -18.23
CA LEU A 580 9.55 -19.51 -18.58
C LEU A 580 10.50 -20.21 -19.56
N THR A 581 10.90 -21.43 -19.25
CA THR A 581 11.82 -22.18 -20.13
C THR A 581 11.08 -22.70 -21.37
N PRO A 582 11.76 -22.79 -22.54
CA PRO A 582 11.17 -23.39 -23.73
C PRO A 582 10.64 -24.80 -23.49
N GLU A 583 11.34 -25.60 -22.66
CA GLU A 583 10.95 -26.95 -22.29
C GLU A 583 9.64 -26.95 -21.50
N PHE A 584 9.49 -26.03 -20.54
CA PHE A 584 8.26 -25.89 -19.78
C PHE A 584 7.09 -25.47 -20.66
N ILE A 585 7.28 -24.45 -21.52
CA ILE A 585 6.25 -23.99 -22.45
C ILE A 585 5.77 -25.15 -23.34
N ALA A 586 6.71 -25.92 -23.91
CA ALA A 586 6.38 -27.05 -24.77
C ALA A 586 5.67 -28.22 -24.03
N ALA A 587 5.86 -28.33 -22.71
CA ALA A 587 5.20 -29.34 -21.89
C ALA A 587 3.74 -28.99 -21.55
N VAL A 588 3.34 -27.71 -21.67
CA VAL A 588 1.94 -27.29 -21.43
C VAL A 588 1.06 -27.80 -22.58
N PRO A 589 -0.03 -28.55 -22.29
CA PRO A 589 -0.92 -29.07 -23.33
C PRO A 589 -1.55 -27.95 -24.16
N ASP A 590 -1.68 -28.15 -25.47
CA ASP A 590 -2.39 -27.22 -26.38
C ASP A 590 -1.97 -25.75 -26.22
N VAL A 591 -0.69 -25.52 -25.95
CA VAL A 591 -0.15 -24.18 -25.67
C VAL A 591 -0.15 -23.29 -26.92
N VAL A 592 -0.51 -22.02 -26.74
CA VAL A 592 -0.35 -20.97 -27.75
C VAL A 592 0.55 -19.87 -27.16
N PRO A 593 1.84 -19.83 -27.52
CA PRO A 593 2.76 -18.82 -26.99
C PRO A 593 2.51 -17.46 -27.67
N VAL A 594 2.35 -16.42 -26.86
CA VAL A 594 2.18 -15.04 -27.29
C VAL A 594 3.08 -14.11 -26.49
N ARG A 595 3.35 -12.91 -27.01
CA ARG A 595 4.23 -11.92 -26.38
C ARG A 595 3.55 -10.57 -26.24
N THR A 596 3.93 -9.85 -25.20
CA THR A 596 3.55 -8.46 -24.96
C THR A 596 4.48 -7.50 -25.72
N LEU A 597 4.35 -6.20 -25.47
CA LEU A 597 5.26 -5.19 -26.00
C LEU A 597 6.59 -5.11 -25.23
N SER A 598 6.72 -5.80 -24.10
CA SER A 598 7.97 -5.85 -23.34
C SER A 598 9.08 -6.47 -24.18
N LYS A 599 10.20 -5.75 -24.30
CA LYS A 599 11.34 -6.16 -25.15
C LYS A 599 12.14 -7.29 -24.53
N ASP A 600 12.35 -7.21 -23.22
CA ASP A 600 13.12 -8.15 -22.41
C ASP A 600 12.66 -8.08 -20.95
N ARG A 601 13.32 -8.87 -20.08
CA ARG A 601 12.98 -8.93 -18.65
C ARG A 601 13.24 -7.61 -17.92
N ASN A 602 14.26 -6.83 -18.32
CA ASN A 602 14.52 -5.52 -17.71
C ASN A 602 13.39 -4.54 -18.03
N ASP A 603 13.01 -4.47 -19.31
CA ASP A 603 11.93 -3.62 -19.80
C ASP A 603 10.59 -3.99 -19.14
N TYR A 604 10.32 -5.29 -18.99
CA TYR A 604 9.13 -5.79 -18.30
C TYR A 604 9.06 -5.39 -16.82
N ILE A 605 10.20 -5.41 -16.10
CA ILE A 605 10.26 -5.03 -14.69
C ILE A 605 10.14 -3.51 -14.52
N ALA A 606 10.82 -2.73 -15.35
CA ALA A 606 10.88 -1.28 -15.24
C ALA A 606 9.66 -0.54 -15.84
N HIS A 607 9.02 -1.12 -16.86
CA HIS A 607 7.92 -0.48 -17.60
C HIS A 607 6.69 -1.39 -17.65
N PRO A 608 5.87 -1.43 -16.59
CA PRO A 608 4.75 -2.38 -16.48
C PRO A 608 3.75 -2.32 -17.64
N ASN A 609 3.49 -1.13 -18.18
CA ASN A 609 2.60 -0.88 -19.32
C ASN A 609 2.97 -1.71 -20.57
N THR A 610 4.26 -1.98 -20.80
CA THR A 610 4.72 -2.81 -21.91
C THR A 610 4.24 -4.26 -21.78
N GLY A 611 4.15 -4.76 -20.54
CA GLY A 611 3.65 -6.11 -20.23
C GLY A 611 2.12 -6.21 -20.15
N GLU A 612 1.41 -5.09 -20.16
CA GLU A 612 -0.06 -5.05 -20.18
C GLU A 612 -0.63 -5.14 -21.59
N THR A 613 0.18 -4.82 -22.59
CA THR A 613 -0.26 -4.67 -23.99
C THR A 613 0.31 -5.78 -24.85
N LEU A 614 -0.54 -6.44 -25.64
CA LEU A 614 -0.13 -7.49 -26.57
C LEU A 614 0.62 -6.91 -27.77
N GLY A 615 1.62 -7.64 -28.27
CA GLY A 615 2.25 -7.32 -29.54
C GLY A 615 1.31 -7.56 -30.74
N PRO A 616 1.52 -6.91 -31.90
CA PRO A 616 0.66 -7.08 -33.07
C PRO A 616 0.52 -8.54 -33.55
N GLU A 617 1.61 -9.32 -33.48
CA GLU A 617 1.59 -10.74 -33.82
C GLU A 617 0.76 -11.57 -32.84
N ALA A 618 0.83 -11.23 -31.55
CA ALA A 618 0.01 -11.86 -30.52
C ALA A 618 -1.47 -11.57 -30.76
N VAL A 619 -1.84 -10.31 -31.05
CA VAL A 619 -3.23 -9.95 -31.38
C VAL A 619 -3.75 -10.78 -32.55
N ALA A 620 -2.98 -10.89 -33.64
CA ALA A 620 -3.38 -11.68 -34.81
C ALA A 620 -3.56 -13.18 -34.47
N GLU A 621 -2.76 -13.74 -33.56
CA GLU A 621 -2.94 -15.11 -33.09
C GLU A 621 -4.21 -15.28 -32.25
N ILE A 622 -4.50 -14.33 -31.36
CA ILE A 622 -5.74 -14.34 -30.56
C ILE A 622 -6.99 -14.22 -31.46
N GLU A 623 -6.93 -13.39 -32.50
CA GLU A 623 -7.97 -13.31 -33.53
C GLU A 623 -8.17 -14.64 -34.25
N ARG A 624 -7.09 -15.35 -34.61
CA ARG A 624 -7.17 -16.69 -35.21
C ARG A 624 -7.87 -17.70 -34.29
N ILE A 625 -7.57 -17.68 -32.99
CA ILE A 625 -8.25 -18.54 -32.00
C ILE A 625 -9.74 -18.24 -31.97
N ARG A 626 -10.12 -16.96 -31.86
CA ARG A 626 -11.51 -16.52 -31.87
C ARG A 626 -12.25 -16.99 -33.12
N ASP A 627 -11.66 -16.75 -34.28
CA ASP A 627 -12.30 -17.03 -35.57
C ASP A 627 -12.46 -18.54 -35.79
N ALA A 628 -11.55 -19.35 -35.25
CA ALA A 628 -11.63 -20.82 -35.29
C ALA A 628 -12.82 -21.39 -34.49
N TRP A 629 -13.38 -20.66 -33.53
CA TRP A 629 -14.52 -21.12 -32.76
C TRP A 629 -15.84 -21.10 -33.55
N GLY A 630 -15.98 -20.22 -34.55
CA GLY A 630 -17.23 -20.04 -35.29
C GLY A 630 -18.44 -19.85 -34.37
N ASP A 631 -19.51 -20.60 -34.61
CA ASP A 631 -20.72 -20.58 -33.77
C ASP A 631 -20.53 -21.26 -32.39
N GLY A 632 -19.41 -21.95 -32.17
CA GLY A 632 -19.09 -22.76 -31.00
C GLY A 632 -18.29 -22.04 -29.91
N MET A 633 -18.38 -20.70 -29.80
CA MET A 633 -17.60 -19.91 -28.85
C MET A 633 -17.72 -20.42 -27.40
N PRO A 634 -16.60 -20.72 -26.70
CA PRO A 634 -16.62 -21.19 -25.33
C PRO A 634 -17.09 -20.10 -24.36
N LYS A 635 -17.51 -20.51 -23.17
CA LYS A 635 -17.87 -19.61 -22.07
C LYS A 635 -16.65 -18.99 -21.39
N GLY A 636 -15.48 -19.58 -21.51
CA GLY A 636 -14.26 -18.95 -21.00
C GLY A 636 -12.97 -19.46 -21.62
N GLN A 637 -11.87 -18.79 -21.28
CA GLN A 637 -10.52 -19.09 -21.76
C GLN A 637 -9.52 -19.01 -20.59
N ILE A 638 -8.53 -19.91 -20.61
CA ILE A 638 -7.40 -19.89 -19.68
C ILE A 638 -6.24 -19.14 -20.33
N VAL A 639 -5.68 -18.19 -19.59
CA VAL A 639 -4.45 -17.45 -19.91
C VAL A 639 -3.43 -17.75 -18.82
N ILE A 640 -2.19 -17.97 -19.19
CA ILE A 640 -1.07 -18.24 -18.27
C ILE A 640 0.02 -17.23 -18.59
N SER A 641 0.54 -16.54 -17.59
CA SER A 641 1.68 -15.64 -17.73
C SER A 641 2.78 -15.98 -16.74
N ASP A 642 4.01 -15.75 -17.16
CA ASP A 642 5.18 -15.77 -16.28
C ASP A 642 5.04 -14.82 -15.09
N GLY A 643 4.48 -13.63 -15.33
CA GLY A 643 4.36 -12.61 -14.30
C GLY A 643 5.73 -12.19 -13.77
N LEU A 644 5.78 -11.69 -12.53
CA LEU A 644 7.05 -11.30 -11.89
C LEU A 644 7.83 -12.50 -11.32
N ASN A 645 7.22 -13.67 -11.25
CA ASN A 645 7.82 -14.89 -10.73
C ASN A 645 7.51 -16.09 -11.62
N ALA A 646 8.37 -16.34 -12.63
CA ALA A 646 8.18 -17.47 -13.54
C ALA A 646 8.32 -18.83 -12.83
N LYS A 647 9.13 -18.93 -11.77
CA LYS A 647 9.31 -20.19 -11.02
C LYS A 647 8.00 -20.64 -10.38
N ALA A 648 7.20 -19.71 -9.87
CA ALA A 648 5.87 -20.03 -9.32
C ALA A 648 4.94 -20.76 -10.29
N ILE A 649 5.12 -20.56 -11.59
CA ILE A 649 4.37 -21.27 -12.63
C ILE A 649 5.04 -22.60 -12.99
N MET A 650 6.37 -22.65 -12.98
CA MET A 650 7.18 -23.80 -13.41
C MET A 650 7.38 -24.87 -12.34
N ASP A 651 7.23 -24.53 -11.07
CA ASP A 651 7.50 -25.45 -9.97
C ASP A 651 6.63 -26.71 -10.04
N GLU A 652 7.21 -27.83 -9.63
CA GLU A 652 6.52 -29.11 -9.62
C GLU A 652 5.31 -29.04 -8.68
N GLY A 653 4.16 -29.49 -9.16
CA GLY A 653 2.92 -29.46 -8.40
C GLY A 653 2.15 -28.13 -8.43
N HIS A 654 2.62 -27.11 -9.15
CA HIS A 654 1.95 -25.80 -9.21
C HIS A 654 0.89 -25.70 -10.32
N LEU A 655 1.29 -25.42 -11.56
CA LEU A 655 0.35 -25.12 -12.66
C LEU A 655 -0.53 -26.33 -13.02
N ALA A 656 0.06 -27.52 -13.19
CA ALA A 656 -0.66 -28.68 -13.70
C ALA A 656 -1.81 -29.14 -12.77
N PRO A 657 -1.63 -29.30 -11.45
CA PRO A 657 -2.72 -29.69 -10.57
C PRO A 657 -3.88 -28.69 -10.52
N TYR A 658 -3.60 -27.39 -10.68
CA TYR A 658 -4.63 -26.37 -10.78
C TYR A 658 -5.41 -26.49 -12.09
N LEU A 659 -4.72 -26.59 -13.24
CA LEU A 659 -5.36 -26.71 -14.56
C LEU A 659 -6.26 -27.95 -14.65
N GLU A 660 -5.79 -29.09 -14.15
CA GLU A 660 -6.54 -30.34 -14.15
C GLU A 660 -7.82 -30.23 -13.30
N GLU A 661 -7.69 -29.75 -12.06
CA GLU A 661 -8.83 -29.62 -11.15
C GLU A 661 -9.82 -28.56 -11.67
N MET A 662 -9.34 -27.43 -12.19
CA MET A 662 -10.22 -26.40 -12.76
C MET A 662 -10.98 -26.89 -13.97
N ARG A 663 -10.33 -27.58 -14.92
CA ARG A 663 -11.01 -28.13 -16.10
C ARG A 663 -12.04 -29.18 -15.71
N ARG A 664 -11.73 -30.04 -14.73
CA ARG A 664 -12.69 -31.02 -14.16
C ARG A 664 -13.90 -30.31 -13.55
N LEU A 665 -13.67 -29.34 -12.67
CA LEU A 665 -14.72 -28.59 -11.97
C LEU A 665 -15.63 -27.81 -12.93
N LEU A 666 -15.05 -27.16 -13.95
CA LEU A 666 -15.82 -26.42 -14.96
C LEU A 666 -16.61 -27.36 -15.88
N ALA A 667 -16.05 -28.50 -16.25
CA ALA A 667 -16.76 -29.52 -17.03
C ALA A 667 -17.95 -30.10 -16.25
N GLU A 668 -17.77 -30.41 -14.96
CA GLU A 668 -18.85 -30.85 -14.06
C GLU A 668 -19.95 -29.79 -13.90
N ALA A 669 -19.58 -28.51 -13.96
CA ALA A 669 -20.51 -27.39 -13.95
C ALA A 669 -21.13 -27.08 -15.32
N GLY A 670 -20.77 -27.82 -16.39
CA GLY A 670 -21.26 -27.60 -17.75
C GLY A 670 -20.76 -26.31 -18.42
N VAL A 671 -19.65 -25.74 -17.93
CA VAL A 671 -19.03 -24.52 -18.47
C VAL A 671 -18.02 -24.90 -19.55
N THR A 672 -18.29 -24.54 -20.81
CA THR A 672 -17.37 -24.80 -21.91
C THR A 672 -16.17 -23.86 -21.86
N MET A 673 -14.97 -24.41 -21.90
CA MET A 673 -13.71 -23.65 -21.93
C MET A 673 -13.01 -23.85 -23.27
N GLY A 674 -12.22 -22.87 -23.70
CA GLY A 674 -11.29 -23.04 -24.82
C GLY A 674 -10.37 -24.24 -24.58
N ASP A 675 -10.06 -24.95 -25.67
CA ASP A 675 -9.15 -26.09 -25.68
C ASP A 675 -7.69 -25.66 -25.52
N LYS A 676 -7.35 -24.45 -25.99
CA LYS A 676 -5.99 -23.89 -25.90
C LYS A 676 -5.65 -23.36 -24.52
N ASN A 677 -4.35 -23.36 -24.20
CA ASN A 677 -3.78 -22.62 -23.08
C ASN A 677 -2.92 -21.47 -23.64
N ILE A 678 -3.40 -20.23 -23.53
CA ILE A 678 -2.66 -19.06 -24.05
C ILE A 678 -1.54 -18.74 -23.06
N MET A 679 -0.28 -18.87 -23.49
CA MET A 679 0.89 -18.61 -22.66
C MET A 679 1.51 -17.27 -23.06
N VAL A 680 1.44 -16.28 -22.17
CA VAL A 680 1.97 -14.95 -22.39
C VAL A 680 3.35 -14.82 -21.75
N THR A 681 4.36 -14.54 -22.56
CA THR A 681 5.68 -14.13 -22.04
C THR A 681 5.66 -12.65 -21.69
N SER A 682 6.21 -12.28 -20.54
CA SER A 682 6.22 -10.92 -19.98
C SER A 682 4.80 -10.35 -19.83
N GLY A 683 3.88 -11.18 -19.33
CA GLY A 683 2.47 -10.82 -19.17
C GLY A 683 2.16 -10.18 -17.82
N ARG A 684 1.62 -8.96 -17.81
CA ARG A 684 0.92 -8.36 -16.65
C ARG A 684 -0.55 -8.74 -16.67
N VAL A 685 -1.24 -8.57 -15.54
CA VAL A 685 -2.65 -8.93 -15.35
C VAL A 685 -3.55 -8.45 -16.50
N ARG A 686 -3.40 -7.18 -16.92
CA ARG A 686 -4.19 -6.58 -18.00
C ARG A 686 -4.01 -7.26 -19.35
N ALA A 687 -2.90 -7.96 -19.61
CA ALA A 687 -2.75 -8.75 -20.82
C ALA A 687 -3.90 -9.77 -20.96
N GLY A 688 -4.35 -10.37 -19.83
CA GLY A 688 -5.53 -11.24 -19.80
C GLY A 688 -6.82 -10.51 -20.18
N TYR A 689 -7.00 -9.25 -19.76
CA TYR A 689 -8.15 -8.44 -20.13
C TYR A 689 -8.14 -8.15 -21.63
N ARG A 690 -6.98 -7.75 -22.18
CA ARG A 690 -6.81 -7.47 -23.61
C ARG A 690 -7.04 -8.71 -24.47
N ILE A 691 -6.58 -9.87 -24.00
CA ILE A 691 -6.90 -11.16 -24.64
C ILE A 691 -8.43 -11.39 -24.64
N GLY A 692 -9.11 -11.22 -23.51
CA GLY A 692 -10.56 -11.38 -23.43
C GLY A 692 -11.36 -10.39 -24.29
N GLU A 693 -10.90 -9.13 -24.37
CA GLU A 693 -11.50 -8.11 -25.25
C GLU A 693 -11.43 -8.50 -26.73
N VAL A 694 -10.34 -9.15 -27.16
CA VAL A 694 -10.21 -9.66 -28.53
C VAL A 694 -11.05 -10.92 -28.72
N LEU A 695 -10.98 -11.89 -27.81
CA LEU A 695 -11.67 -13.18 -27.93
C LEU A 695 -13.20 -13.07 -27.89
N PHE A 696 -13.73 -12.13 -27.10
CA PHE A 696 -15.17 -12.04 -26.81
C PHE A 696 -15.84 -10.81 -27.41
N GLU A 697 -15.19 -10.08 -28.33
CA GLU A 697 -15.77 -8.89 -28.97
C GLU A 697 -17.13 -9.16 -29.65
N ASN A 698 -17.30 -10.38 -30.18
CA ASN A 698 -18.51 -10.81 -30.91
C ASN A 698 -19.43 -11.71 -30.05
N ALA A 699 -19.20 -11.78 -28.74
CA ALA A 699 -20.04 -12.58 -27.86
C ALA A 699 -21.45 -11.99 -27.73
N ASP A 700 -22.47 -12.84 -27.54
CA ASP A 700 -23.83 -12.39 -27.25
C ASP A 700 -23.81 -11.40 -26.06
N PRO A 701 -24.30 -10.15 -26.25
CA PRO A 701 -24.24 -9.07 -25.28
C PRO A 701 -24.74 -9.42 -23.88
N ASN A 702 -25.68 -10.37 -23.77
CA ASN A 702 -26.32 -10.74 -22.50
C ASN A 702 -25.71 -11.99 -21.85
N SER A 703 -24.81 -12.67 -22.54
CA SER A 703 -24.21 -13.92 -22.07
C SER A 703 -22.87 -13.66 -21.38
N PHE A 704 -22.60 -14.39 -20.30
CA PHE A 704 -21.31 -14.30 -19.60
C PHE A 704 -20.18 -14.92 -20.40
N ARG A 705 -19.02 -14.28 -20.35
CA ARG A 705 -17.72 -14.81 -20.77
C ARG A 705 -16.68 -14.57 -19.69
N GLY A 706 -15.74 -15.50 -19.57
CA GLY A 706 -14.73 -15.51 -18.52
C GLY A 706 -13.30 -15.65 -19.02
N ILE A 707 -12.38 -14.88 -18.42
CA ILE A 707 -10.94 -15.14 -18.49
C ILE A 707 -10.47 -15.59 -17.12
N LEU A 708 -9.75 -16.72 -17.09
CA LEU A 708 -8.97 -17.16 -15.94
C LEU A 708 -7.50 -16.94 -16.26
N HIS A 709 -6.91 -15.91 -15.68
CA HIS A 709 -5.53 -15.52 -15.93
C HIS A 709 -4.64 -15.95 -14.75
N ILE A 710 -3.90 -17.03 -14.94
CA ILE A 710 -2.93 -17.60 -14.01
C ILE A 710 -1.61 -16.86 -14.22
N ILE A 711 -1.04 -16.26 -13.18
CA ILE A 711 0.11 -15.37 -13.33
C ILE A 711 1.02 -15.44 -12.12
N GLY A 712 2.34 -15.57 -12.35
CA GLY A 712 3.34 -15.53 -11.29
C GLY A 712 3.31 -14.21 -10.53
N GLU A 713 3.19 -14.26 -9.21
CA GLU A 713 3.09 -13.07 -8.37
C GLU A 713 4.43 -12.33 -8.30
N ARG A 714 4.44 -11.18 -7.63
CA ARG A 714 5.68 -10.55 -7.21
C ARG A 714 6.43 -11.54 -6.29
N PRO A 715 7.71 -11.85 -6.54
CA PRO A 715 8.48 -12.67 -5.63
C PRO A 715 8.43 -12.05 -4.22
N GLY A 716 7.94 -12.82 -3.26
CA GLY A 716 8.12 -12.58 -1.84
C GLY A 716 9.30 -13.37 -1.31
N THR A 717 9.65 -13.17 -0.05
CA THR A 717 10.74 -13.89 0.62
C THR A 717 10.26 -15.18 1.29
N MET A 718 9.16 -15.80 0.85
CA MET A 718 8.67 -17.04 1.47
C MET A 718 8.24 -18.09 0.45
N HIS A 719 7.54 -17.69 -0.62
CA HIS A 719 6.85 -18.62 -1.51
C HIS A 719 7.06 -18.28 -2.98
N HIS A 720 7.19 -19.31 -3.82
CA HIS A 720 6.96 -19.19 -5.25
C HIS A 720 5.46 -19.18 -5.55
N ALA A 721 4.80 -18.07 -5.23
CA ALA A 721 3.35 -17.95 -5.38
C ALA A 721 2.91 -17.46 -6.76
N TYR A 722 1.77 -17.97 -7.23
CA TYR A 722 1.04 -17.43 -8.36
C TYR A 722 -0.40 -17.07 -7.96
N SER A 723 -1.01 -16.20 -8.75
CA SER A 723 -2.39 -15.75 -8.59
C SER A 723 -3.24 -16.23 -9.77
N VAL A 724 -4.54 -16.29 -9.54
CA VAL A 724 -5.55 -16.49 -10.60
C VAL A 724 -6.48 -15.30 -10.61
N TYR A 725 -6.39 -14.48 -11.65
CA TYR A 725 -7.33 -13.40 -11.91
C TYR A 725 -8.55 -13.93 -12.67
N ILE A 726 -9.73 -13.61 -12.15
CA ILE A 726 -11.02 -14.15 -12.54
C ILE A 726 -11.87 -12.99 -13.03
N THR A 727 -11.93 -12.83 -14.35
CA THR A 727 -12.71 -11.77 -14.98
C THR A 727 -13.90 -12.40 -15.66
N VAL A 728 -15.10 -12.19 -15.10
CA VAL A 728 -16.35 -12.71 -15.68
C VAL A 728 -17.29 -11.54 -15.92
N ALA A 729 -17.61 -11.29 -17.19
CA ALA A 729 -18.44 -10.17 -17.61
C ALA A 729 -19.37 -10.56 -18.75
N LYS A 730 -20.42 -9.77 -18.98
CA LYS A 730 -21.33 -9.98 -20.11
C LYS A 730 -20.66 -9.60 -21.42
N GLY A 731 -21.05 -10.24 -22.53
CA GLY A 731 -20.49 -9.97 -23.86
C GLY A 731 -20.45 -8.49 -24.23
N LYS A 732 -21.45 -7.71 -23.80
CA LYS A 732 -21.49 -6.25 -24.00
C LYS A 732 -20.26 -5.55 -23.41
N GLN A 733 -19.89 -5.89 -22.17
CA GLN A 733 -18.77 -5.24 -21.47
C GLN A 733 -17.44 -5.57 -22.13
N TRP A 734 -17.27 -6.81 -22.59
CA TRP A 734 -16.11 -7.23 -23.40
C TRP A 734 -16.02 -6.43 -24.71
N SER A 735 -17.12 -6.32 -25.46
CA SER A 735 -17.17 -5.59 -26.73
C SER A 735 -16.91 -4.08 -26.57
N GLU A 736 -17.30 -3.50 -25.43
CA GLU A 736 -17.07 -2.08 -25.13
C GLU A 736 -15.63 -1.80 -24.66
N LYS A 737 -14.80 -2.84 -24.43
CA LYS A 737 -13.42 -2.72 -23.94
C LYS A 737 -13.29 -1.92 -22.64
N LYS A 738 -14.24 -2.17 -21.73
CA LYS A 738 -14.33 -1.53 -20.41
C LYS A 738 -13.96 -2.49 -19.28
N ILE A 739 -13.09 -3.45 -19.58
CA ILE A 739 -12.66 -4.45 -18.60
C ILE A 739 -11.45 -3.92 -17.85
N ASP A 740 -11.58 -3.87 -16.53
CA ASP A 740 -10.51 -3.42 -15.66
C ASP A 740 -10.53 -4.18 -14.32
N HIS A 741 -9.64 -3.80 -13.42
CA HIS A 741 -9.42 -4.40 -12.12
C HIS A 741 -10.65 -4.30 -11.20
N ASP A 742 -11.44 -3.23 -11.29
CA ASP A 742 -12.68 -3.05 -10.53
C ASP A 742 -13.65 -4.22 -10.74
N MET A 743 -13.68 -4.79 -11.94
CA MET A 743 -14.55 -5.91 -12.30
C MET A 743 -13.91 -7.30 -12.11
N THR A 744 -12.62 -7.36 -11.75
CA THR A 744 -11.86 -8.61 -11.70
C THR A 744 -11.67 -9.07 -10.26
N LYS A 745 -11.87 -10.36 -10.01
CA LYS A 745 -11.61 -11.01 -8.72
C LYS A 745 -10.33 -11.82 -8.80
N LEU A 746 -9.77 -12.23 -7.66
CA LEU A 746 -8.59 -13.08 -7.69
C LEU A 746 -8.56 -14.09 -6.55
N VAL A 747 -7.81 -15.17 -6.76
CA VAL A 747 -7.26 -16.05 -5.74
C VAL A 747 -5.75 -15.84 -5.75
N SER A 748 -5.16 -15.46 -4.62
CA SER A 748 -3.71 -15.19 -4.48
C SER A 748 -3.01 -16.23 -3.60
N ASN A 749 -1.69 -16.12 -3.51
CA ASN A 749 -0.84 -16.95 -2.66
C ASN A 749 -0.96 -18.45 -2.98
N VAL A 750 -1.19 -18.80 -4.25
CA VAL A 750 -1.26 -20.21 -4.66
C VAL A 750 0.14 -20.77 -4.75
N ALA A 751 0.47 -21.70 -3.85
CA ALA A 751 1.76 -22.35 -3.72
C ALA A 751 1.63 -23.67 -2.96
N ASP A 752 2.63 -24.54 -3.07
CA ASP A 752 2.76 -25.77 -2.27
C ASP A 752 2.89 -25.53 -0.74
N THR A 753 3.27 -24.30 -0.37
CA THR A 753 3.61 -23.87 0.99
C THR A 753 2.60 -22.87 1.58
N ALA A 754 1.55 -22.52 0.82
CA ALA A 754 0.47 -21.63 1.24
C ALA A 754 -0.90 -22.21 0.82
N LEU A 755 -1.59 -21.61 -0.16
CA LEU A 755 -2.85 -22.15 -0.67
C LEU A 755 -2.60 -23.22 -1.75
N ALA A 756 -2.96 -24.46 -1.47
CA ALA A 756 -2.70 -25.56 -2.39
C ALA A 756 -3.42 -25.36 -3.75
N PRO A 757 -2.77 -25.63 -4.89
CA PRO A 757 -3.34 -25.43 -6.23
C PRO A 757 -4.75 -26.02 -6.46
N LYS A 758 -5.04 -27.21 -5.92
CA LYS A 758 -6.39 -27.82 -6.05
C LYS A 758 -7.45 -27.12 -5.20
N GLU A 759 -7.06 -26.53 -4.08
CA GLU A 759 -7.96 -25.75 -3.23
C GLU A 759 -8.24 -24.38 -3.86
N ALA A 760 -7.20 -23.74 -4.39
CA ALA A 760 -7.33 -22.51 -5.20
C ALA A 760 -8.29 -22.69 -6.38
N ALA A 761 -8.31 -23.86 -7.02
CA ALA A 761 -9.27 -24.19 -8.07
C ALA A 761 -10.73 -24.22 -7.56
N ARG A 762 -10.99 -24.80 -6.39
CA ARG A 762 -12.33 -24.83 -5.78
C ARG A 762 -12.79 -23.44 -5.37
N GLU A 763 -11.87 -22.64 -4.85
CA GLU A 763 -12.15 -21.25 -4.51
C GLU A 763 -12.46 -20.42 -5.76
N THR A 764 -11.68 -20.60 -6.84
CA THR A 764 -11.93 -19.97 -8.14
C THR A 764 -13.34 -20.27 -8.66
N LEU A 765 -13.78 -21.54 -8.60
CA LEU A 765 -15.15 -21.90 -8.99
C LEU A 765 -16.21 -21.23 -8.11
N THR A 766 -15.96 -21.15 -6.80
CA THR A 766 -16.86 -20.49 -5.84
C THR A 766 -17.00 -19.01 -6.19
N ILE A 767 -15.89 -18.34 -6.49
CA ILE A 767 -15.86 -16.94 -6.93
C ILE A 767 -16.67 -16.76 -8.22
N ILE A 768 -16.47 -17.61 -9.22
CA ILE A 768 -17.23 -17.55 -10.49
C ILE A 768 -18.73 -17.67 -10.24
N ARG A 769 -19.15 -18.63 -9.40
CA ARG A 769 -20.57 -18.84 -9.06
C ARG A 769 -21.19 -17.63 -8.38
N GLU A 770 -20.45 -16.97 -7.50
CA GLU A 770 -20.93 -15.76 -6.84
C GLU A 770 -21.04 -14.57 -7.80
N ILE A 771 -20.08 -14.38 -8.72
CA ILE A 771 -20.15 -13.31 -9.73
C ILE A 771 -21.41 -13.50 -10.58
N VAL A 772 -21.60 -14.71 -11.12
CA VAL A 772 -22.78 -15.02 -11.94
C VAL A 772 -24.07 -14.97 -11.12
N GLY A 773 -24.07 -15.48 -9.89
CA GLY A 773 -25.24 -15.53 -9.01
C GLY A 773 -25.74 -14.15 -8.57
N LYS A 774 -24.84 -13.17 -8.38
CA LYS A 774 -25.21 -11.78 -8.07
C LYS A 774 -25.96 -11.13 -9.23
N ASP A 775 -25.57 -11.39 -10.47
CA ASP A 775 -26.20 -10.84 -11.67
C ASP A 775 -27.52 -11.54 -12.08
N VAL A 776 -27.78 -12.74 -11.56
CA VAL A 776 -29.02 -13.51 -11.85
C VAL A 776 -30.18 -13.09 -10.92
N ASN A 777 -29.95 -12.27 -9.89
CA ASN A 777 -30.98 -11.76 -8.98
C ASN A 777 -31.99 -10.76 -9.61
N GLY A 778 -32.08 -10.68 -10.94
CA GLY A 778 -33.20 -10.10 -11.66
C GLY A 778 -34.41 -11.04 -11.84
N SER A 779 -34.32 -12.33 -11.50
CA SER A 779 -35.47 -13.23 -11.62
C SER A 779 -35.45 -14.41 -10.63
N ARG A 780 -36.31 -14.29 -9.61
CA ARG A 780 -36.85 -15.36 -8.74
C ARG A 780 -35.82 -16.20 -7.95
N ARG A 781 -35.62 -15.82 -6.68
CA ARG A 781 -35.26 -16.76 -5.60
C ARG A 781 -36.31 -17.86 -5.48
N TYR A 782 -35.95 -19.11 -5.74
CA TYR A 782 -36.50 -20.30 -5.08
C TYR A 782 -35.54 -21.47 -5.24
N GLY A 783 -35.22 -22.12 -4.11
CA GLY A 783 -34.78 -23.51 -4.03
C GLY A 783 -33.29 -23.72 -4.11
#